data_AF-U5BKQ8-F1
#
_entry.id   AF-U5BKQ8-F1
#
_cell.length_a   1.000
_cell.length_b   1.000
_cell.length_c   1.000
_cell.angle_alpha   90.00
_cell.angle_beta   90.00
_cell.angle_gamma   90.00
#
_symmetry.space_group_name_H-M   'P 1'
#
loop_
_entity.id
_entity.type
_entity.pdbx_description
1 polymer ?
#
loop_
_entity_poly.entity_id
_entity_poly.type
_entity_poly.pdbx_seq_one_letter_code
_entity_poly.pdbx_strand_id
1 'polypeptide(L)'
;MIQRTKKLLFTTVLLIAAVTWPGQDVLAQRKKKADTATTTAPVEKKDDKKKIDDLVKGHKKHEGLFTFYQDTTSGELKMLVSKDQIGKEFIYFSQVADGVTEASSFRGAYGDNKIFKIERYFNRIEFVAQNNAHYFDPENPLSKSADANISKGIMASAKIEAEDAENGLLLIKADNLFLKETFSQIKPPAFPGEGPTSFKLGSLDSEKTKVLAVRNYEKNTDLAIEYVYNNPSVLNGGSSAVTDGRNVSIKVYHSLIELPDNGYSPRYDDPRVGYFTTQVTDMTSSGPTPYKDLVHRWDLRKKDPNAALSEPVEPIVWWIENSTPHEWRETIKSAVLEWNKAFEKAGFKNAVVVNIQPDDADWDAGDIRYNVLRWTSSPNPPFGGYGPSFVNPRTGQILGADIMLEYVYHTNRVVYDKLFGDESAIENGQWNMQHGHFCMAGAHLQNNMMFGQAFLRAHGASDYEMEGMKKEAMSELLMHEVGHTLGLNHNMKASQLFSPAQLGDKDFIQGKALSGSVMDYLSINLAKDKANQGHYFSTTVGPYDVWAIQFGYTPVTSKKELDAILALSTKPEHTFGNDADDMRSPGKAIDPRVMIGDLSSDQIGYSIHMMETIKKLMGGIKEKYSTEGESYQELAQAYNILMGQYATAGGVISRFVAGVYVDRAMAGQEGATQPYTPVSLQDQKRAVATLSKYMFAPNAYDIPNDLINHLARQRRGFNFMSGTEDPKIHQQVLGSQRSVLAHLTHPNTLQRMVDSELYGNEYNMATYMSDLTKAIFDADINGNVNSFRQNLQLEYVNTLKSMVMGATSARFNHMAKSAALYNLNYIRSKAANANGNIASKAHKDHVKLLVENTLKEVK
;
A
#
# COMPACT_ATOMS: atom_id res chain seq x y z
N MET A 1 -67.71 -15.18 -2.84
CA MET A 1 -67.87 -15.40 -4.30
C MET A 1 -66.60 -14.96 -5.00
N ILE A 2 -65.93 -15.90 -5.71
CA ILE A 2 -65.33 -15.79 -7.06
C ILE A 2 -64.45 -14.54 -7.32
N GLN A 3 -63.19 -14.53 -7.78
CA GLN A 3 -62.16 -15.41 -8.38
C GLN A 3 -60.90 -14.47 -8.45
N ARG A 4 -59.63 -14.83 -8.61
CA ARG A 4 -58.95 -15.94 -9.29
C ARG A 4 -57.46 -15.92 -8.87
N THR A 5 -56.93 -17.09 -8.58
CA THR A 5 -55.53 -17.47 -8.35
C THR A 5 -54.74 -17.62 -9.64
N LYS A 6 -53.40 -17.47 -9.57
CA LYS A 6 -52.43 -18.42 -10.16
C LYS A 6 -51.01 -18.24 -9.59
N LYS A 7 -50.53 -19.27 -8.88
CA LYS A 7 -49.13 -19.61 -8.60
C LYS A 7 -48.60 -20.50 -9.73
N LEU A 8 -47.30 -20.49 -10.01
CA LEU A 8 -46.62 -21.64 -10.59
C LEU A 8 -45.25 -21.84 -9.91
N LEU A 9 -45.03 -23.07 -9.44
CA LEU A 9 -43.82 -23.60 -8.82
C LEU A 9 -42.73 -23.87 -9.87
N PHE A 10 -41.47 -23.68 -9.48
CA PHE A 10 -40.30 -24.24 -10.16
C PHE A 10 -39.90 -25.56 -9.49
N THR A 11 -39.69 -26.60 -10.30
CA THR A 11 -39.17 -27.90 -9.89
C THR A 11 -37.86 -28.16 -10.63
N THR A 12 -36.82 -28.48 -9.88
CA THR A 12 -35.46 -28.82 -10.34
C THR A 12 -35.41 -30.27 -10.83
N VAL A 13 -34.77 -30.52 -11.97
CA VAL A 13 -34.24 -31.85 -12.34
C VAL A 13 -32.83 -31.70 -12.89
N LEU A 14 -31.89 -32.39 -12.24
CA LEU A 14 -30.50 -32.60 -12.65
C LEU A 14 -30.44 -33.54 -13.86
N LEU A 15 -29.60 -33.25 -14.86
CA LEU A 15 -29.08 -34.28 -15.74
C LEU A 15 -27.64 -33.95 -16.19
N ILE A 16 -26.76 -34.92 -15.92
CA ILE A 16 -25.35 -34.98 -16.33
C ILE A 16 -25.28 -35.52 -17.76
N ALA A 17 -24.52 -34.87 -18.66
CA ALA A 17 -24.09 -35.47 -19.92
C ALA A 17 -22.73 -34.93 -20.36
N ALA A 18 -21.85 -35.86 -20.68
CA ALA A 18 -20.45 -35.69 -21.07
C ALA A 18 -20.30 -35.03 -22.44
N VAL A 19 -19.27 -34.20 -22.59
CA VAL A 19 -18.86 -33.59 -23.87
C VAL A 19 -17.81 -34.48 -24.51
N THR A 20 -18.15 -35.05 -25.68
CA THR A 20 -17.21 -35.56 -26.67
C THR A 20 -17.30 -34.66 -27.90
N TRP A 21 -16.15 -34.22 -28.41
CA TRP A 21 -16.03 -33.41 -29.62
C TRP A 21 -15.49 -34.28 -30.75
N PRO A 22 -16.18 -34.41 -31.90
CA PRO A 22 -15.54 -34.82 -33.13
C PRO A 22 -15.35 -33.61 -34.04
N GLY A 23 -14.15 -33.51 -34.64
CA GLY A 23 -13.89 -32.62 -35.76
C GLY A 23 -14.52 -33.14 -37.05
N GLN A 24 -14.72 -32.25 -38.01
CA GLN A 24 -14.77 -32.57 -39.43
C GLN A 24 -14.60 -31.32 -40.30
N ASP A 25 -13.65 -31.41 -41.23
CA ASP A 25 -13.55 -30.65 -42.47
C ASP A 25 -14.85 -30.71 -43.30
N VAL A 26 -15.02 -29.76 -44.24
CA VAL A 26 -15.39 -30.00 -45.66
C VAL A 26 -15.59 -28.67 -46.42
N LEU A 27 -14.67 -28.45 -47.37
CA LEU A 27 -14.80 -28.04 -48.78
C LEU A 27 -15.94 -27.10 -49.25
N ALA A 28 -15.50 -25.94 -49.76
CA ALA A 28 -15.70 -25.40 -51.10
C ALA A 28 -17.06 -25.55 -51.84
N GLN A 29 -17.68 -24.40 -52.15
CA GLN A 29 -18.50 -24.22 -53.35
C GLN A 29 -18.10 -22.95 -54.13
N ARG A 30 -17.70 -23.17 -55.39
CA ARG A 30 -17.46 -22.17 -56.44
C ARG A 30 -18.79 -21.56 -56.92
N LYS A 31 -18.79 -20.24 -57.18
CA LYS A 31 -19.62 -19.63 -58.23
C LYS A 31 -18.76 -18.71 -59.10
N LYS A 32 -18.71 -19.05 -60.40
CA LYS A 32 -18.15 -18.26 -61.51
C LYS A 32 -19.03 -17.04 -61.78
N LYS A 33 -18.40 -15.88 -61.97
CA LYS A 33 -18.81 -14.89 -62.97
C LYS A 33 -17.55 -14.45 -63.73
N ALA A 34 -17.60 -14.63 -65.05
CA ALA A 34 -16.60 -14.15 -65.98
C ALA A 34 -16.95 -12.71 -66.32
N ASP A 35 -15.97 -11.82 -66.21
CA ASP A 35 -15.93 -10.59 -67.00
C ASP A 35 -14.48 -10.33 -67.42
N THR A 36 -14.38 -9.90 -68.66
CA THR A 36 -13.23 -9.79 -69.55
C THR A 36 -12.09 -8.93 -69.01
N ALA A 37 -10.88 -9.50 -69.05
CA ALA A 37 -9.64 -8.81 -68.81
C ALA A 37 -9.28 -7.91 -70.02
N THR A 38 -9.16 -6.61 -69.77
CA THR A 38 -8.31 -5.72 -70.57
C THR A 38 -7.05 -5.47 -69.75
N THR A 39 -5.95 -6.09 -70.16
CA THR A 39 -4.61 -5.95 -69.61
C THR A 39 -4.10 -4.52 -69.83
N THR A 40 -4.20 -3.70 -68.78
CA THR A 40 -3.27 -2.58 -68.60
C THR A 40 -2.25 -3.02 -67.55
N ALA A 41 -0.99 -3.09 -67.95
CA ALA A 41 0.11 -3.36 -67.04
C ALA A 41 0.12 -2.29 -65.93
N PRO A 42 0.27 -2.66 -64.64
CA PRO A 42 0.60 -1.69 -63.63
C PRO A 42 1.96 -1.11 -64.00
N VAL A 43 1.99 0.18 -64.31
CA VAL A 43 3.21 0.96 -64.40
C VAL A 43 3.95 0.75 -63.07
N GLU A 44 5.14 0.17 -63.11
CA GLU A 44 6.09 0.24 -61.99
C GLU A 44 6.30 1.73 -61.69
N LYS A 45 5.61 2.24 -60.66
CA LYS A 45 6.10 3.42 -59.96
C LYS A 45 7.44 3.01 -59.37
N LYS A 46 8.53 3.52 -59.93
CA LYS A 46 9.80 3.64 -59.22
C LYS A 46 9.47 4.18 -57.83
N ASP A 47 9.76 3.37 -56.82
CA ASP A 47 9.72 3.78 -55.43
C ASP A 47 10.85 4.81 -55.28
N ASP A 48 10.56 6.08 -55.52
CA ASP A 48 11.44 7.18 -55.15
C ASP A 48 11.57 7.11 -53.63
N LYS A 49 12.62 6.42 -53.16
CA LYS A 49 12.97 6.33 -51.75
C LYS A 49 13.13 7.76 -51.24
N LYS A 50 12.15 8.24 -50.47
CA LYS A 50 12.19 9.57 -49.85
C LYS A 50 13.44 9.65 -48.99
N LYS A 51 14.21 10.73 -49.10
CA LYS A 51 15.36 10.95 -48.24
C LYS A 51 14.88 11.40 -46.86
N ILE A 52 15.66 11.07 -45.83
CA ILE A 52 15.37 11.48 -44.45
C ILE A 52 15.29 13.01 -44.37
N ASP A 53 16.26 13.73 -44.95
CA ASP A 53 16.31 15.19 -44.96
C ASP A 53 15.05 15.85 -45.55
N ASP A 54 14.47 15.25 -46.59
CA ASP A 54 13.23 15.76 -47.20
C ASP A 54 12.02 15.58 -46.26
N LEU A 55 12.01 14.48 -45.49
CA LEU A 55 10.92 14.13 -44.58
C LEU A 55 10.96 14.84 -43.23
N VAL A 56 12.11 15.41 -42.85
CA VAL A 56 12.31 16.14 -41.59
C VAL A 56 12.60 17.62 -41.80
N LYS A 57 12.51 18.10 -43.05
CA LYS A 57 12.73 19.50 -43.38
C LYS A 57 11.79 20.40 -42.57
N GLY A 58 12.34 21.39 -41.89
CA GLY A 58 11.57 22.32 -41.03
C GLY A 58 11.15 21.74 -39.68
N HIS A 59 11.50 20.49 -39.36
CA HIS A 59 11.29 19.94 -38.02
C HIS A 59 12.35 20.46 -37.05
N LYS A 60 11.98 20.63 -35.79
CA LYS A 60 12.92 20.83 -34.69
C LYS A 60 13.62 19.50 -34.38
N LYS A 61 14.96 19.49 -34.44
CA LYS A 61 15.78 18.32 -34.10
C LYS A 61 16.04 18.28 -32.59
N HIS A 62 15.87 17.11 -31.99
CA HIS A 62 16.17 16.82 -30.59
C HIS A 62 17.18 15.67 -30.54
N GLU A 63 18.46 15.98 -30.32
CA GLU A 63 19.54 14.99 -30.23
C GLU A 63 19.65 14.39 -28.82
N GLY A 64 20.11 13.14 -28.73
CA GLY A 64 20.22 12.35 -27.49
C GLY A 64 20.17 10.85 -27.82
N LEU A 65 19.75 10.01 -26.87
CA LEU A 65 19.73 8.54 -26.99
C LEU A 65 19.03 8.10 -28.27
N PHE A 66 17.84 8.63 -28.54
CA PHE A 66 17.16 8.51 -29.84
C PHE A 66 16.94 9.89 -30.41
N THR A 67 17.38 10.16 -31.65
CA THR A 67 17.12 11.47 -32.25
C THR A 67 15.65 11.60 -32.64
N PHE A 68 14.98 12.65 -32.17
CA PHE A 68 13.62 12.99 -32.57
C PHE A 68 13.59 14.23 -33.48
N TYR A 69 12.64 14.23 -34.40
CA TYR A 69 12.28 15.38 -35.22
C TYR A 69 10.81 15.71 -34.97
N GLN A 70 10.53 16.93 -34.53
CA GLN A 70 9.18 17.42 -34.28
C GLN A 70 8.80 18.49 -35.30
N ASP A 71 7.74 18.24 -36.07
CA ASP A 71 7.23 19.23 -37.01
C ASP A 71 6.72 20.47 -36.26
N THR A 72 7.22 21.66 -36.59
CA THR A 72 6.91 22.89 -35.83
C THR A 72 5.49 23.43 -36.10
N THR A 73 4.74 22.84 -37.03
CA THR A 73 3.39 23.28 -37.41
C THR A 73 2.32 22.32 -36.90
N SER A 74 2.48 21.04 -37.20
CA SER A 74 1.55 19.96 -36.86
C SER A 74 1.87 19.27 -35.53
N GLY A 75 3.11 19.41 -35.03
CA GLY A 75 3.58 18.69 -33.85
C GLY A 75 3.92 17.22 -34.09
N GLU A 76 3.82 16.72 -35.34
CA GLU A 76 4.15 15.33 -35.71
C GLU A 76 5.56 14.96 -35.22
N LEU A 77 5.66 13.82 -34.53
CA LEU A 77 6.93 13.27 -34.09
C LEU A 77 7.43 12.17 -35.03
N LYS A 78 8.70 12.29 -35.40
CA LYS A 78 9.49 11.24 -36.05
C LYS A 78 10.69 10.89 -35.19
N MET A 79 11.07 9.63 -35.22
CA MET A 79 12.18 9.07 -34.46
C MET A 79 13.16 8.43 -35.43
N LEU A 80 14.44 8.73 -35.22
CA LEU A 80 15.55 8.11 -35.93
C LEU A 80 16.04 6.91 -35.12
N VAL A 81 16.12 5.76 -35.77
CA VAL A 81 16.71 4.54 -35.21
C VAL A 81 17.96 4.23 -36.00
N SER A 82 19.11 4.22 -35.33
CA SER A 82 20.37 3.86 -35.97
C SER A 82 20.52 2.35 -36.07
N LYS A 83 21.32 1.89 -37.03
CA LYS A 83 21.56 0.45 -37.26
C LYS A 83 22.18 -0.24 -36.04
N ASP A 84 22.99 0.48 -35.26
CA ASP A 84 23.59 -0.07 -34.04
C ASP A 84 22.58 -0.20 -32.88
N GLN A 85 21.42 0.47 -32.93
CA GLN A 85 20.33 0.29 -31.97
C GLN A 85 19.46 -0.95 -32.29
N ILE A 86 19.52 -1.46 -33.51
CA ILE A 86 18.81 -2.69 -33.88
C ILE A 86 19.46 -3.89 -33.19
N GLY A 87 18.65 -4.66 -32.48
CA GLY A 87 19.09 -5.80 -31.67
C GLY A 87 19.48 -5.43 -30.24
N LYS A 88 19.59 -4.13 -29.91
CA LYS A 88 19.89 -3.66 -28.56
C LYS A 88 18.63 -3.60 -27.69
N GLU A 89 18.85 -3.72 -26.39
CA GLU A 89 17.85 -3.61 -25.34
C GLU A 89 17.96 -2.26 -24.62
N PHE A 90 16.83 -1.77 -24.16
CA PHE A 90 16.65 -0.51 -23.46
C PHE A 90 15.63 -0.70 -22.35
N ILE A 91 15.62 0.19 -21.36
CA ILE A 91 14.58 0.23 -20.33
C ILE A 91 13.54 1.27 -20.76
N TYR A 92 12.28 0.91 -20.63
CA TYR A 92 11.15 1.83 -20.68
C TYR A 92 10.62 2.04 -19.26
N PHE A 93 10.48 3.30 -18.87
CA PHE A 93 9.90 3.73 -17.61
C PHE A 93 8.81 4.78 -17.87
N SER A 94 7.69 4.72 -17.15
CA SER A 94 6.68 5.79 -17.16
C SER A 94 6.43 6.37 -15.78
N GLN A 95 6.13 7.66 -15.74
CA GLN A 95 5.79 8.40 -14.52
C GLN A 95 4.67 9.39 -14.82
N VAL A 96 3.67 9.49 -13.96
CA VAL A 96 2.67 10.54 -14.04
C VAL A 96 3.29 11.85 -13.58
N ALA A 97 3.41 12.82 -14.48
CA ALA A 97 3.82 14.18 -14.14
C ALA A 97 2.72 14.92 -13.36
N ASP A 98 1.46 14.72 -13.75
CA ASP A 98 0.30 15.31 -13.08
C ASP A 98 -1.00 14.58 -13.46
N GLY A 99 -1.96 14.54 -12.54
CA GLY A 99 -3.23 13.85 -12.71
C GLY A 99 -4.12 13.96 -11.47
N VAL A 100 -5.41 13.68 -11.66
CA VAL A 100 -6.41 13.72 -10.57
C VAL A 100 -6.60 12.34 -9.95
N THR A 101 -6.73 12.28 -8.62
CA THR A 101 -6.86 11.02 -7.89
C THR A 101 -8.08 10.19 -8.29
N GLU A 102 -9.16 10.84 -8.73
CA GLU A 102 -10.37 10.22 -9.26
C GLU A 102 -10.10 9.39 -10.51
N ALA A 103 -9.06 9.76 -11.27
CA ALA A 103 -8.59 9.04 -12.44
C ALA A 103 -7.60 7.90 -12.08
N SER A 104 -7.44 7.59 -10.79
CA SER A 104 -6.37 6.71 -10.25
C SER A 104 -4.97 7.19 -10.65
N SER A 105 -4.78 8.50 -10.70
CA SER A 105 -3.55 9.15 -11.12
C SER A 105 -3.20 10.30 -10.15
N PHE A 106 -1.93 10.62 -9.99
CA PHE A 106 -1.48 11.75 -9.17
C PHE A 106 -0.05 12.13 -9.57
N ARG A 107 0.33 13.38 -9.28
CA ARG A 107 1.69 13.88 -9.53
C ARG A 107 2.74 12.95 -8.94
N GLY A 108 3.71 12.57 -9.75
CA GLY A 108 4.86 11.73 -9.41
C GLY A 108 4.59 10.23 -9.32
N ALA A 109 3.37 9.74 -9.59
CA ALA A 109 3.07 8.31 -9.54
C ALA A 109 3.93 7.52 -10.54
N TYR A 110 4.66 6.50 -10.08
CA TYR A 110 5.43 5.63 -10.96
C TYR A 110 4.50 4.65 -11.68
N GLY A 111 4.76 4.42 -12.97
CA GLY A 111 4.05 3.50 -13.83
C GLY A 111 4.90 2.31 -14.22
N ASP A 112 4.79 1.89 -15.47
CA ASP A 112 5.47 0.71 -15.99
C ASP A 112 6.99 0.86 -15.97
N ASN A 113 7.69 -0.22 -15.64
CA ASN A 113 9.14 -0.36 -15.74
C ASN A 113 9.48 -1.72 -16.40
N LYS A 114 9.98 -1.71 -17.63
CA LYS A 114 10.24 -2.95 -18.41
C LYS A 114 11.43 -2.80 -19.36
N ILE A 115 12.07 -3.92 -19.68
CA ILE A 115 13.07 -3.97 -20.75
C ILE A 115 12.36 -4.20 -22.09
N PHE A 116 12.78 -3.47 -23.12
CA PHE A 116 12.38 -3.73 -24.49
C PHE A 116 13.58 -3.82 -25.42
N LYS A 117 13.41 -4.53 -26.52
CA LYS A 117 14.39 -4.70 -27.59
C LYS A 117 13.86 -4.10 -28.87
N ILE A 118 14.75 -3.45 -29.63
CA ILE A 118 14.42 -2.92 -30.95
C ILE A 118 14.78 -3.97 -32.00
N GLU A 119 13.80 -4.41 -32.80
CA GLU A 119 14.03 -5.37 -33.87
C GLU A 119 13.61 -4.79 -35.23
N ARG A 120 14.30 -5.18 -36.30
CA ARG A 120 13.86 -4.87 -37.68
C ARG A 120 13.08 -6.06 -38.21
N TYR A 121 11.83 -5.83 -38.61
CA TYR A 121 10.99 -6.81 -39.30
C TYR A 121 10.63 -6.29 -40.70
N PHE A 122 11.38 -6.74 -41.70
CA PHE A 122 11.28 -6.25 -43.09
C PHE A 122 11.37 -4.72 -43.20
N ASN A 123 10.26 -4.07 -43.52
CA ASN A 123 10.13 -2.61 -43.66
C ASN A 123 9.59 -1.94 -42.38
N ARG A 124 9.71 -2.60 -41.22
CA ARG A 124 9.22 -2.14 -39.93
C ARG A 124 10.30 -2.22 -38.85
N ILE A 125 10.17 -1.32 -37.88
CA ILE A 125 10.87 -1.38 -36.58
C ILE A 125 9.87 -1.80 -35.52
N GLU A 126 10.21 -2.83 -34.77
CA GLU A 126 9.39 -3.39 -33.70
C GLU A 126 10.03 -3.11 -32.33
N PHE A 127 9.18 -2.78 -31.36
CA PHE A 127 9.55 -2.58 -29.97
C PHE A 127 9.00 -3.76 -29.19
N VAL A 128 9.88 -4.67 -28.80
CA VAL A 128 9.50 -5.98 -28.24
C VAL A 128 9.86 -6.00 -26.76
N ALA A 129 8.86 -6.06 -25.89
CA ALA A 129 9.06 -6.25 -24.46
C ALA A 129 9.76 -7.59 -24.18
N GLN A 130 10.73 -7.57 -23.26
CA GLN A 130 11.49 -8.74 -22.86
C GLN A 130 10.94 -9.33 -21.56
N ASN A 131 10.80 -10.65 -21.52
CA ASN A 131 10.42 -11.37 -20.31
C ASN A 131 11.67 -11.63 -19.47
N ASN A 132 11.76 -11.02 -18.29
CA ASN A 132 12.88 -11.18 -17.36
C ASN A 132 12.51 -12.03 -16.12
N ALA A 133 11.33 -12.65 -16.11
CA ALA A 133 10.85 -13.45 -14.97
C ALA A 133 11.47 -14.85 -14.88
N HIS A 134 12.24 -15.26 -15.89
CA HIS A 134 12.84 -16.58 -15.99
C HIS A 134 14.34 -16.50 -16.21
N TYR A 135 15.08 -17.31 -15.46
CA TYR A 135 16.51 -17.53 -15.65
C TYR A 135 16.74 -18.96 -16.16
N PHE A 136 17.65 -19.10 -17.11
CA PHE A 136 18.16 -20.40 -17.56
C PHE A 136 19.69 -20.37 -17.46
N ASP A 137 20.28 -21.35 -16.78
CA ASP A 137 21.74 -21.53 -16.78
C ASP A 137 22.24 -21.76 -18.23
N PRO A 138 23.09 -20.88 -18.78
CA PRO A 138 23.58 -21.01 -20.16
C PRO A 138 24.27 -22.35 -20.45
N GLU A 139 24.93 -22.94 -19.45
CA GLU A 139 25.64 -24.21 -19.57
C GLU A 139 24.70 -25.42 -19.52
N ASN A 140 23.46 -25.23 -19.05
CA ASN A 140 22.47 -26.29 -18.99
C ASN A 140 21.80 -26.48 -20.37
N PRO A 141 21.67 -27.71 -20.88
CA PRO A 141 21.00 -27.96 -22.17
C PRO A 141 19.58 -27.38 -22.32
N LEU A 142 18.86 -27.18 -21.21
CA LEU A 142 17.53 -26.57 -21.20
C LEU A 142 17.54 -25.10 -21.64
N SER A 143 18.69 -24.40 -21.59
CA SER A 143 18.82 -23.03 -22.08
C SER A 143 18.47 -22.90 -23.58
N LYS A 144 18.63 -23.98 -24.36
CA LYS A 144 18.20 -24.04 -25.77
C LYS A 144 16.69 -23.97 -25.97
N SER A 145 15.91 -24.12 -24.90
CA SER A 145 14.46 -24.00 -24.87
C SER A 145 13.99 -22.79 -24.07
N ALA A 146 14.87 -21.81 -23.81
CA ALA A 146 14.54 -20.61 -23.05
C ALA A 146 13.39 -19.78 -23.65
N ASP A 147 13.12 -19.91 -24.95
CA ASP A 147 12.00 -19.23 -25.64
C ASP A 147 10.74 -20.12 -25.77
N ALA A 148 10.77 -21.37 -25.30
CA ALA A 148 9.66 -22.29 -25.47
C ALA A 148 8.45 -21.87 -24.62
N ASN A 149 7.27 -21.81 -25.24
CA ASN A 149 6.01 -21.41 -24.59
C ASN A 149 6.02 -20.01 -23.96
N ILE A 150 6.96 -19.14 -24.37
CA ILE A 150 7.01 -17.74 -23.97
C ILE A 150 6.56 -16.88 -25.14
N SER A 151 5.55 -16.03 -24.91
CA SER A 151 5.05 -15.10 -25.92
C SER A 151 5.94 -13.87 -26.02
N LYS A 152 6.24 -13.42 -27.24
CA LYS A 152 6.90 -12.13 -27.47
C LYS A 152 5.90 -10.99 -27.29
N GLY A 153 6.20 -10.05 -26.41
CA GLY A 153 5.38 -8.85 -26.20
C GLY A 153 5.68 -7.78 -27.24
N ILE A 154 5.17 -7.90 -28.47
CA ILE A 154 5.32 -6.83 -29.49
C ILE A 154 4.45 -5.64 -29.06
N MET A 155 5.07 -4.62 -28.46
CA MET A 155 4.37 -3.43 -27.97
C MET A 155 4.00 -2.51 -29.13
N ALA A 156 4.93 -2.34 -30.07
CA ALA A 156 4.73 -1.50 -31.25
C ALA A 156 5.44 -2.06 -32.47
N SER A 157 4.89 -1.76 -33.65
CA SER A 157 5.50 -2.05 -34.95
C SER A 157 5.27 -0.84 -35.86
N ALA A 158 6.34 -0.11 -36.20
CA ALA A 158 6.30 1.14 -36.95
C ALA A 158 6.92 0.96 -38.34
N LYS A 159 6.27 1.47 -39.38
CA LYS A 159 6.80 1.40 -40.76
C LYS A 159 7.98 2.35 -40.91
N ILE A 160 9.03 1.90 -41.60
CA ILE A 160 10.17 2.72 -42.00
C ILE A 160 9.71 3.66 -43.13
N GLU A 161 9.77 4.98 -42.89
CA GLU A 161 9.37 6.01 -43.86
C GLU A 161 10.50 6.36 -44.83
N ALA A 162 11.74 6.33 -44.34
CA ALA A 162 12.96 6.55 -45.11
C ALA A 162 14.13 5.80 -44.46
N GLU A 163 15.09 5.39 -45.30
CA GLU A 163 16.31 4.71 -44.88
C GLU A 163 17.50 5.38 -45.58
N ASP A 164 18.43 5.87 -44.78
CA ASP A 164 19.76 6.25 -45.24
C ASP A 164 20.68 5.04 -45.00
N ALA A 165 20.91 4.27 -46.06
CA ALA A 165 21.71 3.07 -45.99
C ALA A 165 23.22 3.34 -45.79
N GLU A 166 23.69 4.54 -46.17
CA GLU A 166 25.11 4.91 -46.08
C GLU A 166 25.49 5.20 -44.63
N ASN A 167 24.65 5.99 -43.93
CA ASN A 167 24.84 6.30 -42.51
C ASN A 167 24.16 5.31 -41.56
N GLY A 168 23.40 4.34 -42.10
CA GLY A 168 22.71 3.32 -41.32
C GLY A 168 21.57 3.88 -40.46
N LEU A 169 20.78 4.81 -40.99
CA LEU A 169 19.73 5.51 -40.25
C LEU A 169 18.35 5.16 -40.81
N LEU A 170 17.39 4.92 -39.91
CA LEU A 170 16.01 4.54 -40.23
C LEU A 170 15.05 5.55 -39.61
N LEU A 171 14.23 6.20 -40.41
CA LEU A 171 13.23 7.16 -39.92
C LEU A 171 11.87 6.47 -39.78
N ILE A 172 11.28 6.55 -38.58
CA ILE A 172 9.92 6.07 -38.30
C ILE A 172 9.04 7.19 -37.76
N LYS A 173 7.74 7.09 -37.98
CA LYS A 173 6.74 7.93 -37.31
C LYS A 173 6.56 7.47 -35.86
N ALA A 174 6.66 8.39 -34.91
CA ALA A 174 6.67 8.09 -33.47
C ALA A 174 5.36 8.43 -32.74
N ASP A 175 4.43 9.18 -33.36
CA ASP A 175 3.15 9.55 -32.74
C ASP A 175 2.40 8.36 -32.12
N ASN A 176 2.32 7.24 -32.85
CA ASN A 176 1.61 6.05 -32.37
C ASN A 176 2.28 5.39 -31.17
N LEU A 177 3.57 5.62 -30.93
CA LEU A 177 4.29 5.05 -29.80
C LEU A 177 3.87 5.71 -28.48
N PHE A 178 3.59 7.02 -28.53
CA PHE A 178 3.37 7.83 -27.32
C PHE A 178 1.97 8.40 -27.20
N LEU A 179 1.21 8.60 -28.30
CA LEU A 179 -0.13 9.22 -28.26
C LEU A 179 -1.28 8.20 -28.20
N LYS A 180 -0.99 6.90 -28.00
CA LYS A 180 -1.99 5.81 -28.00
C LYS A 180 -1.83 4.79 -26.86
N GLU A 181 -1.20 5.18 -25.74
CA GLU A 181 -0.97 4.29 -24.59
C GLU A 181 -0.27 2.96 -25.00
N THR A 182 0.62 3.02 -25.99
CA THR A 182 1.16 1.81 -26.64
C THR A 182 2.22 1.12 -25.78
N PHE A 183 3.07 1.87 -25.09
CA PHE A 183 4.05 1.29 -24.17
C PHE A 183 3.48 0.98 -22.80
N SER A 184 2.51 1.78 -22.33
CA SER A 184 1.89 1.64 -21.01
C SER A 184 0.44 2.07 -21.06
N GLN A 185 -0.40 1.28 -20.39
CA GLN A 185 -1.79 1.62 -20.14
C GLN A 185 -1.85 2.72 -19.07
N ILE A 186 -2.39 3.89 -19.42
CA ILE A 186 -2.50 5.04 -18.53
C ILE A 186 -3.87 5.07 -17.87
N LYS A 187 -4.92 4.74 -18.62
CA LYS A 187 -6.28 4.63 -18.06
C LYS A 187 -6.47 3.26 -17.40
N PRO A 188 -6.80 3.19 -16.09
CA PRO A 188 -7.07 1.92 -15.43
C PRO A 188 -8.29 1.20 -16.03
N PRO A 189 -8.33 -0.15 -16.00
CA PRO A 189 -9.51 -0.91 -16.38
C PRO A 189 -10.66 -0.70 -15.38
N ALA A 190 -11.90 -0.95 -15.81
CA ALA A 190 -13.04 -0.96 -14.90
C ALA A 190 -13.01 -2.22 -14.02
N PHE A 191 -13.25 -2.08 -12.72
CA PHE A 191 -13.15 -3.20 -11.79
C PHE A 191 -14.48 -3.94 -11.61
N PRO A 192 -14.47 -5.28 -11.44
CA PRO A 192 -15.68 -6.03 -11.10
C PRO A 192 -16.29 -5.53 -9.78
N GLY A 193 -17.59 -5.20 -9.81
CA GLY A 193 -18.33 -4.71 -8.63
C GLY A 193 -18.33 -3.18 -8.45
N GLU A 194 -17.66 -2.44 -9.33
CA GLU A 194 -17.69 -0.98 -9.34
C GLU A 194 -19.13 -0.46 -9.57
N GLY A 195 -19.57 0.47 -8.72
CA GLY A 195 -20.94 0.98 -8.73
C GLY A 195 -21.27 1.75 -10.03
N PRO A 196 -22.54 1.79 -10.45
CA PRO A 196 -22.94 2.47 -11.69
C PRO A 196 -22.66 3.98 -11.68
N THR A 197 -22.47 4.59 -10.52
CA THR A 197 -22.19 6.01 -10.29
C THR A 197 -20.72 6.30 -9.98
N SER A 198 -19.81 5.37 -10.23
CA SER A 198 -18.37 5.63 -10.10
C SER A 198 -17.88 6.67 -11.12
N PHE A 199 -16.78 7.35 -10.81
CA PHE A 199 -16.15 8.29 -11.73
C PHE A 199 -15.52 7.54 -12.91
N LYS A 200 -15.69 8.04 -14.14
CA LYS A 200 -15.23 7.37 -15.36
C LYS A 200 -14.63 8.37 -16.34
N LEU A 201 -13.39 8.08 -16.77
CA LEU A 201 -12.63 8.90 -17.73
C LEU A 201 -13.21 8.94 -19.14
N GLY A 202 -13.93 7.91 -19.58
CA GLY A 202 -14.38 7.78 -20.98
C GLY A 202 -13.29 7.26 -21.93
N SER A 203 -13.29 7.65 -23.20
CA SER A 203 -12.32 7.19 -24.21
C SER A 203 -11.18 8.19 -24.41
N LEU A 204 -9.99 7.71 -24.78
CA LEU A 204 -8.87 8.58 -25.16
C LEU A 204 -9.25 9.42 -26.39
N ASP A 205 -9.05 10.73 -26.29
CA ASP A 205 -9.30 11.71 -27.35
C ASP A 205 -7.99 12.00 -28.09
N SER A 206 -7.87 11.45 -29.30
CA SER A 206 -6.64 11.54 -30.09
C SER A 206 -6.35 12.93 -30.64
N GLU A 207 -7.37 13.80 -30.77
CA GLU A 207 -7.17 15.16 -31.28
C GLU A 207 -6.68 16.11 -30.18
N LYS A 208 -7.05 15.84 -28.92
CA LYS A 208 -6.63 16.65 -27.77
C LYS A 208 -5.35 16.15 -27.10
N THR A 209 -5.02 14.86 -27.28
CA THR A 209 -3.80 14.24 -26.74
C THR A 209 -2.57 14.76 -27.51
N LYS A 210 -1.53 15.20 -26.79
CA LYS A 210 -0.41 15.92 -27.41
C LYS A 210 0.92 15.76 -26.69
N VAL A 211 2.00 16.01 -27.43
CA VAL A 211 3.37 16.10 -26.91
C VAL A 211 3.60 17.48 -26.32
N LEU A 212 4.01 17.56 -25.05
CA LEU A 212 4.34 18.80 -24.38
C LEU A 212 5.84 19.14 -24.50
N ALA A 213 6.70 18.13 -24.35
CA ALA A 213 8.15 18.31 -24.42
C ALA A 213 8.86 17.02 -24.85
N VAL A 214 10.01 17.19 -25.51
CA VAL A 214 10.98 16.13 -25.80
C VAL A 214 12.29 16.53 -25.14
N ARG A 215 12.61 15.89 -24.01
CA ARG A 215 13.81 16.09 -23.20
C ARG A 215 14.78 14.96 -23.52
N ASN A 216 15.83 15.26 -24.26
CA ASN A 216 16.68 14.23 -24.82
C ASN A 216 18.12 14.42 -24.35
N TYR A 217 18.68 13.35 -23.80
CA TYR A 217 20.02 13.32 -23.20
C TYR A 217 20.79 12.13 -23.76
N GLU A 218 22.08 12.06 -23.49
CA GLU A 218 22.97 11.02 -24.05
C GLU A 218 22.49 9.59 -23.75
N LYS A 219 22.09 9.33 -22.50
CA LYS A 219 21.72 7.98 -22.02
C LYS A 219 20.23 7.77 -21.79
N ASN A 220 19.41 8.80 -21.96
CA ASN A 220 17.96 8.69 -21.83
C ASN A 220 17.21 9.73 -22.66
N THR A 221 16.03 9.36 -23.13
CA THR A 221 15.05 10.24 -23.78
C THR A 221 13.80 10.24 -22.93
N ASP A 222 13.33 11.41 -22.51
CA ASP A 222 12.08 11.59 -21.79
C ASP A 222 11.07 12.42 -22.61
N LEU A 223 9.87 11.87 -22.82
CA LEU A 223 8.77 12.54 -23.51
C LEU A 223 7.64 12.87 -22.54
N ALA A 224 7.31 14.16 -22.42
CA ALA A 224 6.16 14.62 -21.68
C ALA A 224 4.92 14.62 -22.58
N ILE A 225 3.94 13.76 -22.27
CA ILE A 225 2.70 13.59 -23.03
C ILE A 225 1.51 14.01 -22.18
N GLU A 226 0.58 14.77 -22.74
CA GLU A 226 -0.73 15.02 -22.13
C GLU A 226 -1.78 14.14 -22.81
N TYR A 227 -2.24 13.10 -22.11
CA TYR A 227 -3.39 12.28 -22.52
C TYR A 227 -4.68 12.97 -22.11
N VAL A 228 -5.64 13.07 -23.02
CA VAL A 228 -6.95 13.66 -22.73
C VAL A 228 -8.03 12.61 -22.95
N TYR A 229 -8.85 12.37 -21.93
CA TYR A 229 -9.99 11.46 -22.02
C TYR A 229 -11.30 12.24 -22.10
N ASN A 230 -12.17 11.78 -22.99
CA ASN A 230 -13.49 12.34 -23.19
C ASN A 230 -14.59 11.38 -22.73
N ASN A 231 -15.45 11.88 -21.84
CA ASN A 231 -16.69 11.23 -21.44
C ASN A 231 -17.87 12.19 -21.67
N PRO A 232 -18.61 12.09 -22.79
CA PRO A 232 -19.63 13.08 -23.14
C PRO A 232 -20.82 13.12 -22.17
N SER A 233 -21.01 12.09 -21.33
CA SER A 233 -22.07 12.02 -20.34
C SER A 233 -21.55 11.49 -19.01
N VAL A 234 -21.56 12.35 -17.98
CA VAL A 234 -21.06 12.04 -16.64
C VAL A 234 -22.19 11.97 -15.62
N LEU A 235 -22.32 10.84 -14.93
CA LEU A 235 -23.17 10.69 -13.74
C LEU A 235 -22.47 11.16 -12.46
N ASN A 236 -21.14 11.03 -12.44
CA ASN A 236 -20.27 11.50 -11.38
C ASN A 236 -19.19 12.37 -12.02
N GLY A 237 -19.24 13.68 -11.73
CA GLY A 237 -18.31 14.67 -12.27
C GLY A 237 -16.92 14.66 -11.61
N GLY A 238 -16.71 13.83 -10.58
CA GLY A 238 -15.52 13.86 -9.75
C GLY A 238 -15.65 14.85 -8.59
N SER A 239 -14.58 15.04 -7.84
CA SER A 239 -14.52 16.02 -6.76
C SER A 239 -14.22 17.44 -7.28
N SER A 240 -14.00 18.39 -6.36
CA SER A 240 -13.50 19.72 -6.70
C SER A 240 -12.09 19.74 -7.33
N ALA A 241 -11.37 18.61 -7.34
CA ALA A 241 -10.11 18.48 -8.08
C ALA A 241 -10.34 18.35 -9.60
N VAL A 242 -11.54 17.91 -10.02
CA VAL A 242 -11.90 17.71 -11.42
C VAL A 242 -12.69 18.92 -11.92
N THR A 243 -12.10 19.71 -12.80
CA THR A 243 -12.74 20.94 -13.33
C THR A 243 -13.96 20.64 -14.22
N ASP A 244 -13.84 19.67 -15.13
CA ASP A 244 -14.94 19.17 -15.97
C ASP A 244 -14.78 17.66 -16.15
N GLY A 245 -15.63 16.86 -15.48
CA GLY A 245 -15.55 15.40 -15.55
C GLY A 245 -15.70 14.80 -16.96
N ARG A 246 -16.12 15.59 -17.95
CA ARG A 246 -16.23 15.16 -19.35
C ARG A 246 -14.91 15.22 -20.11
N ASN A 247 -13.94 16.03 -19.66
CA ASN A 247 -12.65 16.20 -20.31
C ASN A 247 -11.56 16.23 -19.24
N VAL A 248 -10.91 15.09 -19.03
CA VAL A 248 -9.91 14.91 -17.97
C VAL A 248 -8.57 14.62 -18.62
N SER A 249 -7.53 15.38 -18.25
CA SER A 249 -6.18 15.13 -18.73
C SER A 249 -5.28 14.48 -17.67
N ILE A 250 -4.34 13.67 -18.15
CA ILE A 250 -3.28 13.04 -17.36
C ILE A 250 -1.97 13.32 -18.10
N LYS A 251 -1.01 13.91 -17.40
CA LYS A 251 0.33 14.19 -17.94
C LYS A 251 1.27 13.07 -17.52
N VAL A 252 2.01 12.52 -18.47
CA VAL A 252 2.87 11.36 -18.26
C VAL A 252 4.21 11.59 -18.93
N TYR A 253 5.28 11.31 -18.21
CA TYR A 253 6.65 11.19 -18.71
C TYR A 253 6.89 9.75 -19.18
N HIS A 254 7.37 9.61 -20.42
CA HIS A 254 7.80 8.35 -21.01
C HIS A 254 9.31 8.41 -21.22
N SER A 255 10.03 7.65 -20.40
CA SER A 255 11.48 7.60 -20.41
C SER A 255 11.97 6.32 -21.12
N LEU A 256 12.80 6.49 -22.14
CA LEU A 256 13.62 5.44 -22.76
C LEU A 256 15.04 5.60 -22.24
N ILE A 257 15.63 4.51 -21.72
CA ILE A 257 16.89 4.56 -20.99
C ILE A 257 17.83 3.51 -21.58
N GLU A 258 19.08 3.87 -21.79
CA GLU A 258 20.14 2.91 -22.12
C GLU A 258 20.23 1.85 -21.01
N LEU A 259 20.24 0.56 -21.38
CA LEU A 259 20.41 -0.52 -20.42
C LEU A 259 21.83 -0.44 -19.83
N PRO A 260 22.01 -0.22 -18.50
CA PRO A 260 23.33 -0.03 -17.94
C PRO A 260 24.21 -1.28 -18.07
N ASP A 261 25.43 -1.10 -18.60
CA ASP A 261 26.51 -2.08 -18.57
C ASP A 261 27.68 -1.53 -17.74
N ASN A 262 27.54 -1.63 -16.41
CA ASN A 262 28.49 -1.11 -15.45
C ASN A 262 29.17 -2.21 -14.62
N GLY A 263 28.91 -3.49 -14.91
CA GLY A 263 29.40 -4.62 -14.10
C GLY A 263 28.72 -4.77 -12.74
N TYR A 264 27.50 -4.25 -12.57
CA TYR A 264 26.73 -4.41 -11.32
C TYR A 264 26.44 -5.89 -11.05
N SER A 265 26.67 -6.31 -9.81
CA SER A 265 26.40 -7.67 -9.35
C SER A 265 25.07 -7.72 -8.58
N PRO A 266 24.07 -8.49 -9.02
CA PRO A 266 22.81 -8.63 -8.29
C PRO A 266 22.99 -9.22 -6.89
N ARG A 267 22.11 -8.80 -5.97
CA ARG A 267 21.93 -9.43 -4.65
C ARG A 267 20.64 -10.24 -4.70
N TYR A 268 20.67 -11.48 -4.22
CA TYR A 268 19.48 -12.32 -4.15
C TYR A 268 18.74 -12.13 -2.83
N ASP A 269 17.42 -12.30 -2.90
CA ASP A 269 16.52 -12.21 -1.74
C ASP A 269 16.80 -13.27 -0.67
N ASP A 270 16.44 -12.96 0.57
CA ASP A 270 16.35 -13.93 1.66
C ASP A 270 15.12 -13.59 2.52
N PRO A 271 14.25 -14.57 2.83
CA PRO A 271 12.98 -14.31 3.51
C PRO A 271 13.12 -13.76 4.94
N ARG A 272 14.34 -13.73 5.51
CA ARG A 272 14.64 -13.15 6.81
C ARG A 272 14.87 -11.62 6.77
N VAL A 273 15.05 -11.04 5.58
CA VAL A 273 15.36 -9.61 5.41
C VAL A 273 14.41 -8.98 4.39
N GLY A 274 13.86 -7.83 4.73
CA GLY A 274 12.83 -7.16 3.95
C GLY A 274 13.35 -6.20 2.89
N TYR A 275 13.40 -6.64 1.63
CA TYR A 275 13.63 -5.78 0.47
C TYR A 275 12.48 -5.88 -0.55
N PHE A 276 12.32 -4.84 -1.38
CA PHE A 276 11.60 -4.94 -2.65
C PHE A 276 12.40 -5.81 -3.62
N THR A 277 11.71 -6.60 -4.43
CA THR A 277 12.35 -7.56 -5.32
C THR A 277 11.76 -7.60 -6.72
N THR A 278 12.58 -8.00 -7.68
CA THR A 278 12.10 -8.50 -8.98
C THR A 278 12.13 -10.02 -8.92
N GLN A 279 10.96 -10.65 -9.04
CA GLN A 279 10.83 -12.10 -8.97
C GLN A 279 11.39 -12.76 -10.23
N VAL A 280 12.24 -13.77 -10.03
CA VAL A 280 12.88 -14.53 -11.11
C VAL A 280 12.88 -16.00 -10.73
N THR A 281 12.37 -16.85 -11.62
CA THR A 281 12.42 -18.31 -11.44
C THR A 281 13.54 -18.92 -12.27
N ASP A 282 14.42 -19.69 -11.61
CA ASP A 282 15.43 -20.52 -12.26
C ASP A 282 14.79 -21.78 -12.85
N MET A 283 14.57 -21.76 -14.17
CA MET A 283 13.94 -22.84 -14.93
C MET A 283 14.87 -24.04 -15.14
N THR A 284 16.12 -23.96 -14.66
CA THR A 284 17.12 -25.02 -14.72
C THR A 284 17.39 -25.67 -13.36
N SER A 285 16.83 -25.13 -12.29
CA SER A 285 16.94 -25.67 -10.94
C SER A 285 15.97 -26.83 -10.70
N SER A 286 16.46 -27.90 -10.05
CA SER A 286 15.64 -29.01 -9.55
C SER A 286 15.25 -28.85 -8.08
N GLY A 287 15.65 -27.73 -7.45
CA GLY A 287 15.36 -27.44 -6.05
C GLY A 287 13.87 -27.13 -5.81
N PRO A 288 13.38 -27.32 -4.56
CA PRO A 288 11.99 -27.05 -4.22
C PRO A 288 11.62 -25.56 -4.27
N THR A 289 12.61 -24.68 -4.15
CA THR A 289 12.47 -23.22 -4.23
C THR A 289 13.43 -22.69 -5.29
N PRO A 290 13.09 -22.81 -6.59
CA PRO A 290 13.94 -22.35 -7.70
C PRO A 290 13.89 -20.82 -7.85
N TYR A 291 13.77 -20.08 -6.75
CA TYR A 291 13.64 -18.64 -6.75
C TYR A 291 15.03 -18.01 -6.80
N LYS A 292 15.17 -17.02 -7.68
CA LYS A 292 16.39 -16.26 -7.93
C LYS A 292 16.07 -14.77 -7.89
N ASP A 293 15.17 -14.41 -6.99
CA ASP A 293 14.60 -13.09 -6.85
C ASP A 293 15.69 -12.06 -6.55
N LEU A 294 15.62 -10.92 -7.25
CA LEU A 294 16.64 -9.89 -7.25
C LEU A 294 16.24 -8.77 -6.30
N VAL A 295 17.06 -8.52 -5.28
CA VAL A 295 16.87 -7.39 -4.36
C VAL A 295 17.09 -6.06 -5.09
N HIS A 296 16.19 -5.11 -4.84
CA HIS A 296 16.31 -3.74 -5.32
C HIS A 296 17.34 -2.98 -4.49
N ARG A 297 18.44 -2.54 -5.09
CA ARG A 297 19.46 -1.72 -4.39
C ARG A 297 20.29 -0.87 -5.33
N TRP A 298 20.93 0.18 -4.80
CA TRP A 298 21.85 1.03 -5.54
C TRP A 298 23.20 0.34 -5.84
N ASP A 299 23.87 0.74 -6.91
CA ASP A 299 25.24 0.30 -7.23
C ASP A 299 26.28 1.06 -6.42
N LEU A 300 26.44 0.71 -5.14
CA LEU A 300 27.49 1.27 -4.29
C LEU A 300 28.75 0.42 -4.33
N ARG A 301 29.84 1.01 -4.83
CA ARG A 301 31.19 0.42 -4.85
C ARG A 301 32.17 1.31 -4.12
N LYS A 302 33.03 0.73 -3.30
CA LYS A 302 34.04 1.50 -2.57
C LYS A 302 35.06 2.08 -3.56
N LYS A 303 35.40 3.37 -3.41
CA LYS A 303 36.57 3.97 -4.09
C LYS A 303 37.87 3.24 -3.74
N ASP A 304 38.06 2.87 -2.48
CA ASP A 304 39.11 1.94 -2.02
C ASP A 304 38.48 0.61 -1.58
N PRO A 305 38.52 -0.43 -2.43
CA PRO A 305 37.95 -1.75 -2.11
C PRO A 305 38.55 -2.43 -0.88
N ASN A 306 39.78 -2.08 -0.50
CA ASN A 306 40.50 -2.73 0.61
C ASN A 306 40.30 -1.99 1.95
N ALA A 307 39.79 -0.76 1.92
CA ALA A 307 39.51 -0.02 3.15
C ALA A 307 38.28 -0.57 3.87
N ALA A 308 38.36 -0.68 5.20
CA ALA A 308 37.20 -1.02 6.03
C ALA A 308 36.04 -0.04 5.79
N LEU A 309 36.36 1.25 5.69
CA LEU A 309 35.43 2.35 5.40
C LEU A 309 35.95 3.18 4.22
N SER A 310 35.16 3.31 3.15
CA SER A 310 35.51 4.10 1.97
C SER A 310 34.32 4.95 1.52
N GLU A 311 34.57 6.07 0.85
CA GLU A 311 33.49 6.68 0.06
C GLU A 311 33.07 5.78 -1.09
N PRO A 312 31.81 5.84 -1.54
CA PRO A 312 31.40 5.19 -2.77
C PRO A 312 31.99 5.90 -3.99
N VAL A 313 32.16 5.18 -5.09
CA VAL A 313 32.52 5.75 -6.41
C VAL A 313 31.43 6.73 -6.84
N GLU A 314 30.16 6.32 -6.74
CA GLU A 314 28.98 7.14 -6.98
C GLU A 314 28.12 7.14 -5.71
N PRO A 315 27.99 8.28 -5.00
CA PRO A 315 27.08 8.39 -3.86
C PRO A 315 25.63 8.50 -4.33
N ILE A 316 24.69 8.15 -3.45
CA ILE A 316 23.25 8.40 -3.64
C ILE A 316 23.00 9.88 -3.33
N VAL A 317 22.83 10.68 -4.37
CA VAL A 317 22.61 12.13 -4.24
C VAL A 317 21.12 12.43 -4.29
N TRP A 318 20.64 13.12 -3.25
CA TRP A 318 19.29 13.67 -3.14
C TRP A 318 19.29 15.18 -3.32
N TRP A 319 18.26 15.71 -3.98
CA TRP A 319 18.04 17.14 -4.14
C TRP A 319 16.72 17.55 -3.49
N ILE A 320 16.79 18.49 -2.54
CA ILE A 320 15.60 19.13 -1.99
C ILE A 320 15.08 20.13 -3.02
N GLU A 321 13.88 19.88 -3.55
CA GLU A 321 13.23 20.72 -4.56
C GLU A 321 12.86 22.10 -3.97
N ASN A 322 12.85 23.12 -4.82
CA ASN A 322 12.48 24.48 -4.46
C ASN A 322 11.05 24.64 -3.93
N SER A 323 10.15 23.67 -4.19
CA SER A 323 8.80 23.61 -3.61
C SER A 323 8.80 23.38 -2.09
N THR A 324 9.91 22.87 -1.53
CA THR A 324 10.01 22.49 -0.12
C THR A 324 10.06 23.72 0.78
N PRO A 325 9.15 23.85 1.77
CA PRO A 325 9.16 24.98 2.70
C PRO A 325 10.50 25.10 3.45
N HIS A 326 10.99 26.34 3.59
CA HIS A 326 12.33 26.61 4.10
C HIS A 326 12.55 26.08 5.53
N GLU A 327 11.53 26.13 6.37
CA GLU A 327 11.58 25.69 7.76
C GLU A 327 11.83 24.18 7.93
N TRP A 328 11.57 23.39 6.88
CA TRP A 328 11.73 21.92 6.91
C TRP A 328 13.03 21.43 6.27
N ARG A 329 13.73 22.27 5.47
CA ARG A 329 14.88 21.82 4.66
C ARG A 329 16.00 21.20 5.52
N GLU A 330 16.32 21.79 6.67
CA GLU A 330 17.35 21.25 7.58
C GLU A 330 16.91 19.96 8.28
N THR A 331 15.64 19.87 8.69
CA THR A 331 15.08 18.64 9.29
C THR A 331 15.10 17.49 8.27
N ILE A 332 14.68 17.77 7.04
CA ILE A 332 14.71 16.80 5.92
C ILE A 332 16.14 16.37 5.66
N LYS A 333 17.06 17.32 5.45
CA LYS A 333 18.48 17.03 5.21
C LYS A 333 19.07 16.14 6.30
N SER A 334 18.82 16.46 7.56
CA SER A 334 19.33 15.69 8.70
C SER A 334 18.75 14.27 8.72
N ALA A 335 17.43 14.12 8.51
CA ALA A 335 16.77 12.82 8.48
C ALA A 335 17.27 11.91 7.34
N VAL A 336 17.51 12.45 6.15
CA VAL A 336 18.06 11.67 5.04
C VAL A 336 19.51 11.22 5.34
N LEU A 337 20.31 12.09 5.95
CA LEU A 337 21.71 11.79 6.29
C LEU A 337 21.86 10.78 7.42
N GLU A 338 20.83 10.54 8.25
CA GLU A 338 20.84 9.51 9.31
C GLU A 338 21.13 8.10 8.76
N TRP A 339 20.73 7.81 7.52
CA TRP A 339 21.04 6.54 6.85
C TRP A 339 22.54 6.29 6.67
N ASN A 340 23.39 7.33 6.68
CA ASN A 340 24.84 7.13 6.65
C ASN A 340 25.34 6.32 7.87
N LYS A 341 24.66 6.36 9.02
CA LYS A 341 25.01 5.51 10.18
C LYS A 341 24.91 4.02 9.84
N ALA A 342 23.91 3.62 9.05
CA ALA A 342 23.75 2.26 8.56
C ALA A 342 24.78 1.91 7.49
N PHE A 343 25.01 2.82 6.53
CA PHE A 343 26.00 2.62 5.47
C PHE A 343 27.45 2.53 5.99
N GLU A 344 27.79 3.24 7.07
CA GLU A 344 29.10 3.12 7.73
C GLU A 344 29.34 1.70 8.24
N LYS A 345 28.28 1.02 8.72
CA LYS A 345 28.34 -0.40 9.12
C LYS A 345 28.42 -1.36 7.94
N ALA A 346 27.98 -0.94 6.75
CA ALA A 346 28.20 -1.65 5.49
C ALA A 346 29.56 -1.31 4.84
N GLY A 347 30.36 -0.42 5.45
CA GLY A 347 31.70 -0.06 4.99
C GLY A 347 31.75 1.18 4.09
N PHE A 348 30.69 1.98 4.02
CA PHE A 348 30.64 3.22 3.24
C PHE A 348 30.53 4.46 4.14
N LYS A 349 31.38 5.47 3.91
CA LYS A 349 31.18 6.82 4.47
C LYS A 349 30.60 7.72 3.39
N ASN A 350 29.73 8.67 3.76
CA ASN A 350 29.08 9.59 2.82
C ASN A 350 28.40 8.85 1.64
N ALA A 351 27.74 7.73 1.93
CA ALA A 351 26.99 6.97 0.93
C ALA A 351 25.80 7.77 0.40
N VAL A 352 25.15 8.53 1.30
CA VAL A 352 24.02 9.41 0.99
C VAL A 352 24.46 10.86 1.13
N VAL A 353 24.15 11.66 0.12
CA VAL A 353 24.46 13.11 0.05
C VAL A 353 23.17 13.87 -0.24
N VAL A 354 22.99 15.03 0.39
CA VAL A 354 21.80 15.87 0.21
C VAL A 354 22.21 17.28 -0.18
N ASN A 355 21.68 17.72 -1.32
CA ASN A 355 21.83 19.06 -1.87
C ASN A 355 20.48 19.77 -1.91
N ILE A 356 20.51 21.09 -2.16
CA ILE A 356 19.33 21.90 -2.42
C ILE A 356 19.35 22.25 -3.90
N GLN A 357 18.20 22.11 -4.57
CA GLN A 357 18.05 22.51 -5.97
C GLN A 357 18.38 24.01 -6.12
N PRO A 358 19.23 24.41 -7.08
CA PRO A 358 19.44 25.82 -7.38
C PRO A 358 18.16 26.49 -7.88
N ASP A 359 17.95 27.77 -7.56
CA ASP A 359 16.78 28.53 -8.05
C ASP A 359 16.77 28.70 -9.58
N ASP A 360 17.94 28.61 -10.22
CA ASP A 360 18.16 28.71 -11.67
C ASP A 360 18.32 27.34 -12.37
N ALA A 361 17.98 26.24 -11.68
CA ALA A 361 18.01 24.91 -12.28
C ALA A 361 17.08 24.82 -13.50
N ASP A 362 17.60 24.24 -14.60
CA ASP A 362 16.87 24.00 -15.84
C ASP A 362 16.19 22.62 -15.90
N TRP A 363 16.29 21.85 -14.81
CA TRP A 363 15.71 20.53 -14.62
C TRP A 363 14.66 20.53 -13.50
N ASP A 364 13.76 19.54 -13.53
CA ASP A 364 12.71 19.33 -12.54
C ASP A 364 12.70 17.87 -12.04
N ALA A 365 11.80 17.58 -11.11
CA ALA A 365 11.65 16.25 -10.52
C ALA A 365 11.06 15.18 -11.46
N GLY A 366 10.88 15.47 -12.75
CA GLY A 366 10.63 14.47 -13.79
C GLY A 366 11.91 14.06 -14.53
N ASP A 367 13.03 14.74 -14.29
CA ASP A 367 14.32 14.38 -14.89
C ASP A 367 15.00 13.26 -14.10
N ILE A 368 14.93 12.04 -14.64
CA ILE A 368 15.43 10.81 -14.02
C ILE A 368 16.94 10.79 -13.72
N ARG A 369 17.69 11.83 -14.12
CA ARG A 369 19.12 12.01 -13.75
C ARG A 369 19.30 12.49 -12.31
N TYR A 370 18.23 12.95 -11.66
CA TYR A 370 18.24 13.49 -10.31
C TYR A 370 17.24 12.74 -9.42
N ASN A 371 17.64 12.39 -8.19
CA ASN A 371 16.70 11.91 -7.18
C ASN A 371 16.18 13.11 -6.38
N VAL A 372 14.87 13.32 -6.33
CA VAL A 372 14.31 14.57 -5.80
C VAL A 372 13.39 14.33 -4.61
N LEU A 373 13.61 15.12 -3.55
CA LEU A 373 12.71 15.28 -2.40
C LEU A 373 11.82 16.50 -2.68
N ARG A 374 10.52 16.29 -2.86
CA ARG A 374 9.56 17.33 -3.26
C ARG A 374 8.33 17.40 -2.37
N TRP A 375 7.70 18.58 -2.40
CA TRP A 375 6.49 18.86 -1.64
C TRP A 375 5.29 19.10 -2.56
N THR A 376 4.13 18.59 -2.18
CA THR A 376 2.86 18.83 -2.87
C THR A 376 1.76 19.20 -1.88
N SER A 377 0.72 19.87 -2.38
CA SER A 377 -0.48 20.21 -1.61
C SER A 377 -1.70 19.98 -2.48
N SER A 378 -2.24 18.77 -2.42
CA SER A 378 -3.34 18.36 -3.30
C SER A 378 -4.72 18.68 -2.69
N PRO A 379 -5.76 18.93 -3.51
CA PRO A 379 -7.14 19.03 -3.04
C PRO A 379 -7.61 17.75 -2.33
N ASN A 380 -7.24 16.60 -2.92
CA ASN A 380 -7.46 15.23 -2.42
C ASN A 380 -6.13 14.48 -2.35
N PRO A 381 -5.39 14.58 -1.22
CA PRO A 381 -4.08 13.95 -1.07
C PRO A 381 -4.15 12.42 -1.03
N PRO A 382 -3.46 11.68 -1.93
CA PRO A 382 -3.53 10.22 -1.99
C PRO A 382 -2.68 9.53 -0.90
N PHE A 383 -1.51 10.09 -0.56
CA PHE A 383 -0.53 9.55 0.39
C PHE A 383 -0.04 10.65 1.34
N GLY A 384 0.64 10.29 2.43
CA GLY A 384 1.32 11.27 3.30
C GLY A 384 2.81 11.45 3.00
N GLY A 385 3.47 10.34 2.71
CA GLY A 385 4.75 10.27 2.02
C GLY A 385 4.66 9.21 0.92
N TYR A 386 5.48 9.35 -0.12
CA TYR A 386 5.60 8.40 -1.21
C TYR A 386 7.03 8.41 -1.75
N GLY A 387 7.80 7.38 -1.43
CA GLY A 387 9.19 7.16 -1.87
C GLY A 387 9.38 6.01 -2.86
N PRO A 388 8.87 6.08 -4.10
CA PRO A 388 9.08 5.03 -5.09
C PRO A 388 10.52 4.98 -5.62
N SER A 389 10.88 3.84 -6.20
CA SER A 389 12.08 3.70 -7.02
C SER A 389 11.79 2.86 -8.25
N PHE A 390 12.62 3.00 -9.29
CA PHE A 390 12.59 2.12 -10.46
C PHE A 390 13.98 1.49 -10.66
N VAL A 391 13.97 0.30 -11.26
CA VAL A 391 15.15 -0.57 -11.34
C VAL A 391 15.45 -1.00 -12.75
N ASN A 392 16.66 -1.49 -13.00
CA ASN A 392 16.94 -2.40 -14.10
C ASN A 392 16.25 -3.75 -13.81
N PRO A 393 15.20 -4.14 -14.55
CA PRO A 393 14.44 -5.36 -14.26
C PRO A 393 15.24 -6.66 -14.40
N ARG A 394 16.41 -6.64 -15.04
CA ARG A 394 17.28 -7.82 -15.18
C ARG A 394 18.22 -8.02 -14.00
N THR A 395 18.52 -6.96 -13.26
CA THR A 395 19.56 -7.00 -12.22
C THR A 395 19.06 -6.58 -10.84
N GLY A 396 17.94 -5.87 -10.74
CA GLY A 396 17.47 -5.24 -9.50
C GLY A 396 18.25 -3.98 -9.13
N GLN A 397 19.12 -3.46 -9.99
CA GLN A 397 19.82 -2.19 -9.73
C GLN A 397 18.81 -1.04 -9.72
N ILE A 398 18.73 -0.27 -8.63
CA ILE A 398 17.97 0.99 -8.60
C ILE A 398 18.65 2.01 -9.51
N LEU A 399 17.86 2.64 -10.39
CA LEU A 399 18.33 3.59 -11.39
C LEU A 399 17.90 5.03 -11.08
N GLY A 400 16.80 5.20 -10.35
CA GLY A 400 16.29 6.49 -9.93
C GLY A 400 15.16 6.35 -8.92
N ALA A 401 15.00 7.36 -8.08
CA ALA A 401 13.98 7.42 -7.05
C ALA A 401 13.54 8.87 -6.80
N ASP A 402 12.29 9.03 -6.38
CA ASP A 402 11.73 10.32 -5.96
C ASP A 402 11.08 10.14 -4.60
N ILE A 403 11.03 11.20 -3.81
CA ILE A 403 10.26 11.24 -2.56
C ILE A 403 9.30 12.42 -2.61
N MET A 404 8.04 12.15 -2.30
CA MET A 404 6.97 13.14 -2.26
C MET A 404 6.33 13.21 -0.88
N LEU A 405 6.13 14.44 -0.41
CA LEU A 405 5.42 14.71 0.85
C LEU A 405 4.20 15.59 0.59
N GLU A 406 3.07 15.23 1.21
CA GLU A 406 1.84 16.01 1.12
C GLU A 406 1.71 16.97 2.32
N TYR A 407 1.50 18.25 2.02
CA TYR A 407 1.41 19.31 3.03
C TYR A 407 0.31 19.03 4.06
N VAL A 408 -0.80 18.44 3.64
CA VAL A 408 -1.96 18.21 4.51
C VAL A 408 -1.59 17.41 5.77
N TYR A 409 -0.66 16.47 5.66
CA TYR A 409 -0.27 15.58 6.76
C TYR A 409 0.53 16.29 7.85
N HIS A 410 0.96 17.52 7.58
CA HIS A 410 1.63 18.42 8.53
C HIS A 410 0.68 19.46 9.12
N THR A 411 -0.57 19.51 8.64
CA THR A 411 -1.61 20.41 9.12
C THR A 411 -2.59 19.71 10.06
N ASN A 412 -3.39 20.50 10.77
CA ASN A 412 -4.48 19.99 11.62
C ASN A 412 -5.73 19.56 10.83
N ARG A 413 -5.64 19.38 9.49
CA ARG A 413 -6.77 18.93 8.67
C ARG A 413 -6.96 17.42 8.81
N VAL A 414 -8.05 17.02 9.47
CA VAL A 414 -8.47 15.61 9.63
C VAL A 414 -9.20 15.10 8.39
N VAL A 415 -8.80 13.93 7.88
CA VAL A 415 -9.53 13.17 6.86
C VAL A 415 -10.39 12.10 7.55
N TYR A 416 -11.62 12.46 7.92
CA TYR A 416 -12.48 11.63 8.79
C TYR A 416 -12.75 10.20 8.28
N ASP A 417 -12.84 10.00 6.96
CA ASP A 417 -13.04 8.67 6.38
C ASP A 417 -11.85 7.73 6.65
N LYS A 418 -10.64 8.27 6.81
CA LYS A 418 -9.44 7.50 7.19
C LYS A 418 -9.37 7.20 8.69
N LEU A 419 -10.17 7.86 9.53
CA LEU A 419 -10.11 7.74 10.99
C LEU A 419 -11.09 6.70 11.55
N PHE A 420 -12.25 6.52 10.89
CA PHE A 420 -13.30 5.58 11.31
C PHE A 420 -13.79 4.66 10.18
N GLY A 421 -13.18 4.75 9.00
CA GLY A 421 -13.49 3.86 7.89
C GLY A 421 -13.04 2.43 8.15
N ASP A 422 -13.61 1.50 7.40
CA ASP A 422 -13.09 0.15 7.31
C ASP A 422 -11.75 0.23 6.55
N GLU A 423 -10.63 0.09 7.26
CA GLU A 423 -9.29 0.14 6.63
C GLU A 423 -9.14 -0.92 5.52
N SER A 424 -9.92 -2.01 5.57
CA SER A 424 -9.97 -2.98 4.46
C SER A 424 -10.61 -2.40 3.20
N ALA A 425 -11.52 -1.42 3.31
CA ALA A 425 -12.05 -0.69 2.15
C ALA A 425 -11.04 0.29 1.55
N ILE A 426 -10.04 0.72 2.34
CA ILE A 426 -8.91 1.57 1.89
C ILE A 426 -7.80 0.71 1.27
N GLU A 427 -7.52 -0.49 1.81
CA GLU A 427 -6.67 -1.51 1.14
C GLU A 427 -7.32 -2.04 -0.15
N ASN A 428 -8.66 -2.12 -0.21
CA ASN A 428 -9.40 -2.38 -1.45
C ASN A 428 -9.50 -1.15 -2.37
N GLY A 429 -8.99 0.01 -1.92
CA GLY A 429 -8.76 1.17 -2.76
C GLY A 429 -7.70 0.83 -3.78
N GLN A 430 -8.10 0.79 -5.05
CA GLN A 430 -7.45 0.16 -6.21
C GLN A 430 -6.16 0.87 -6.67
N TRP A 431 -5.39 1.43 -5.74
CA TRP A 431 -4.08 1.99 -5.97
C TRP A 431 -3.08 0.85 -6.22
N ASN A 432 -3.07 0.40 -7.47
CA ASN A 432 -2.08 -0.50 -8.07
C ASN A 432 -1.47 -1.53 -7.10
N MET A 433 -2.26 -2.55 -6.72
CA MET A 433 -1.79 -3.76 -6.04
C MET A 433 -0.62 -4.47 -6.78
N GLN A 434 -0.32 -4.08 -8.02
CA GLN A 434 0.77 -4.60 -8.83
C GLN A 434 2.16 -4.12 -8.42
N HIS A 435 2.29 -3.01 -7.68
CA HIS A 435 3.60 -2.39 -7.45
C HIS A 435 4.10 -2.43 -6.00
N GLY A 436 3.36 -2.96 -5.03
CA GLY A 436 3.85 -3.16 -3.65
C GLY A 436 4.29 -1.89 -2.87
N HIS A 437 4.26 -0.70 -3.48
CA HIS A 437 4.74 0.58 -2.93
C HIS A 437 3.63 1.45 -2.32
N PHE A 438 2.49 0.86 -1.94
CA PHE A 438 1.44 1.62 -1.26
C PHE A 438 1.84 1.85 0.21
N CYS A 439 1.99 3.11 0.60
CA CYS A 439 2.39 3.49 1.95
C CYS A 439 1.33 4.40 2.62
N MET A 440 0.96 4.05 3.85
CA MET A 440 0.08 4.87 4.71
C MET A 440 0.79 5.49 5.91
N ALA A 441 2.13 5.35 6.03
CA ALA A 441 2.91 5.84 7.15
C ALA A 441 2.59 7.30 7.49
N GLY A 442 2.56 8.18 6.49
CA GLY A 442 2.25 9.60 6.71
C GLY A 442 0.84 9.87 7.24
N ALA A 443 -0.15 9.05 6.90
CA ALA A 443 -1.50 9.16 7.47
C ALA A 443 -1.53 8.70 8.94
N HIS A 444 -0.85 7.59 9.25
CA HIS A 444 -0.70 7.10 10.62
C HIS A 444 0.07 8.11 11.50
N LEU A 445 1.19 8.64 11.00
CA LEU A 445 1.98 9.67 11.68
C LEU A 445 1.19 10.97 11.90
N GLN A 446 0.38 11.42 10.93
CA GLN A 446 -0.49 12.58 11.14
C GLN A 446 -1.48 12.34 12.30
N ASN A 447 -2.14 11.18 12.34
CA ASN A 447 -3.08 10.84 13.40
C ASN A 447 -2.39 10.77 14.77
N ASN A 448 -1.19 10.17 14.83
CA ASN A 448 -0.36 10.13 16.03
C ASN A 448 0.11 11.52 16.46
N MET A 449 0.51 12.38 15.52
CA MET A 449 0.91 13.75 15.78
C MET A 449 -0.26 14.55 16.36
N MET A 450 -1.47 14.45 15.79
CA MET A 450 -2.66 15.10 16.34
C MET A 450 -3.01 14.60 17.75
N PHE A 451 -2.85 13.30 17.99
CA PHE A 451 -3.03 12.72 19.31
C PHE A 451 -1.98 13.26 20.31
N GLY A 452 -0.71 13.34 19.89
CA GLY A 452 0.37 13.96 20.65
C GLY A 452 0.12 15.43 20.95
N GLN A 453 -0.42 16.20 19.99
CA GLN A 453 -0.80 17.60 20.22
C GLN A 453 -1.86 17.71 21.33
N ALA A 454 -2.86 16.81 21.34
CA ALA A 454 -3.86 16.76 22.40
C ALA A 454 -3.28 16.40 23.75
N PHE A 455 -2.37 15.44 23.78
CA PHE A 455 -1.63 15.08 24.98
C PHE A 455 -0.81 16.27 25.51
N LEU A 456 -0.01 16.92 24.65
CA LEU A 456 0.86 18.03 25.01
C LEU A 456 0.09 19.26 25.51
N ARG A 457 -1.00 19.65 24.82
CA ARG A 457 -1.85 20.77 25.24
C ARG A 457 -2.52 20.52 26.60
N ALA A 458 -2.98 19.29 26.84
CA ALA A 458 -3.56 18.93 28.13
C ALA A 458 -2.55 19.09 29.28
N HIS A 459 -1.26 18.84 29.01
CA HIS A 459 -0.16 18.95 29.97
C HIS A 459 0.57 20.30 29.96
N GLY A 460 0.01 21.33 29.29
CA GLY A 460 0.60 22.68 29.26
C GLY A 460 2.00 22.73 28.66
N ALA A 461 2.25 21.91 27.63
CA ALA A 461 3.51 21.92 26.88
C ALA A 461 3.81 23.30 26.28
N SER A 462 5.11 23.61 26.17
CA SER A 462 5.57 24.82 25.47
C SER A 462 5.46 24.67 23.96
N ASP A 463 5.45 25.79 23.23
CA ASP A 463 5.51 25.77 21.77
C ASP A 463 6.79 25.06 21.25
N TYR A 464 7.90 25.18 22.00
CA TYR A 464 9.15 24.47 21.69
C TYR A 464 9.00 22.94 21.78
N GLU A 465 8.32 22.41 22.80
CA GLU A 465 8.03 20.98 22.96
C GLU A 465 7.11 20.49 21.82
N MET A 466 6.12 21.31 21.45
CA MET A 466 5.21 21.04 20.33
C MET A 466 5.93 20.99 18.98
N GLU A 467 6.80 21.97 18.71
CA GLU A 467 7.63 22.02 17.50
C GLU A 467 8.64 20.86 17.46
N GLY A 468 9.22 20.50 18.61
CA GLY A 468 10.11 19.35 18.75
C GLY A 468 9.43 18.07 18.30
N MET A 469 8.26 17.75 18.86
CA MET A 469 7.47 16.57 18.47
C MET A 469 7.15 16.55 16.96
N LYS A 470 6.78 17.70 16.37
CA LYS A 470 6.51 17.79 14.92
C LYS A 470 7.76 17.52 14.07
N LYS A 471 8.93 18.00 14.52
CA LYS A 471 10.22 17.73 13.85
C LYS A 471 10.59 16.25 13.95
N GLU A 472 10.39 15.61 15.09
CA GLU A 472 10.61 14.16 15.23
C GLU A 472 9.70 13.36 14.30
N ALA A 473 8.40 13.68 14.24
CA ALA A 473 7.46 13.03 13.32
C ALA A 473 7.86 13.20 11.85
N MET A 474 8.34 14.40 11.47
CA MET A 474 8.89 14.65 10.14
C MET A 474 10.11 13.78 9.89
N SER A 475 11.06 13.75 10.81
CA SER A 475 12.28 12.96 10.66
C SER A 475 11.97 11.46 10.48
N GLU A 476 11.04 10.90 11.25
CA GLU A 476 10.60 9.51 11.10
C GLU A 476 9.98 9.25 9.73
N LEU A 477 9.05 10.10 9.27
CA LEU A 477 8.44 9.97 7.94
C LEU A 477 9.50 10.03 6.83
N LEU A 478 10.44 10.99 6.89
CA LEU A 478 11.48 11.12 5.88
C LEU A 478 12.44 9.92 5.87
N MET A 479 12.85 9.43 7.05
CA MET A 479 13.68 8.23 7.14
C MET A 479 12.96 7.01 6.57
N HIS A 480 11.64 6.89 6.81
CA HIS A 480 10.79 5.85 6.24
C HIS A 480 10.76 5.89 4.71
N GLU A 481 10.45 7.05 4.12
CA GLU A 481 10.40 7.19 2.67
C GLU A 481 11.77 6.95 2.02
N VAL A 482 12.87 7.41 2.64
CA VAL A 482 14.22 7.09 2.17
C VAL A 482 14.47 5.58 2.24
N GLY A 483 14.04 4.89 3.29
CA GLY A 483 14.20 3.44 3.39
C GLY A 483 13.64 2.67 2.19
N HIS A 484 12.47 3.07 1.67
CA HIS A 484 11.91 2.52 0.43
C HIS A 484 12.83 2.73 -0.78
N THR A 485 13.40 3.93 -0.91
CA THR A 485 14.34 4.25 -2.00
C THR A 485 15.69 3.56 -1.87
N LEU A 486 16.02 3.02 -0.70
CA LEU A 486 17.19 2.16 -0.49
C LEU A 486 16.89 0.67 -0.79
N GLY A 487 15.62 0.37 -1.08
CA GLY A 487 15.14 -0.97 -1.42
C GLY A 487 14.38 -1.67 -0.30
N LEU A 488 14.20 -1.06 0.87
CA LEU A 488 13.57 -1.72 2.02
C LEU A 488 12.05 -1.73 1.91
N ASN A 489 11.43 -2.86 2.25
CA ASN A 489 9.98 -2.93 2.46
C ASN A 489 9.63 -2.55 3.90
N HIS A 490 8.33 -2.51 4.22
CA HIS A 490 7.89 -2.24 5.58
C HIS A 490 8.30 -3.34 6.57
N ASN A 491 8.48 -2.98 7.85
CA ASN A 491 8.73 -3.93 8.93
C ASN A 491 7.83 -3.64 10.14
N MET A 492 6.57 -4.06 10.07
CA MET A 492 5.55 -3.91 11.11
C MET A 492 5.78 -4.78 12.36
N LYS A 493 6.90 -5.52 12.42
CA LYS A 493 7.30 -6.31 13.60
C LYS A 493 8.33 -5.58 14.45
N ALA A 494 8.88 -4.47 13.96
CA ALA A 494 10.01 -3.80 14.58
C ALA A 494 9.66 -3.13 15.92
N SER A 495 8.39 -2.78 16.12
CA SER A 495 7.82 -2.27 17.37
C SER A 495 8.07 -3.18 18.59
N GLN A 496 8.40 -4.46 18.37
CA GLN A 496 8.60 -5.46 19.41
C GLN A 496 9.93 -5.36 20.16
N LEU A 497 10.81 -4.43 19.78
CA LEU A 497 12.17 -4.38 20.32
C LEU A 497 12.22 -4.00 21.81
N PHE A 498 11.44 -3.00 22.23
CA PHE A 498 11.52 -2.44 23.59
C PHE A 498 10.24 -2.68 24.39
N SER A 499 10.41 -2.89 25.69
CA SER A 499 9.29 -2.96 26.63
C SER A 499 8.68 -1.57 26.90
N PRO A 500 7.45 -1.47 27.43
CA PRO A 500 6.85 -0.17 27.77
C PRO A 500 7.67 0.61 28.81
N ALA A 501 8.35 -0.09 29.71
CA ALA A 501 9.18 0.52 30.74
C ALA A 501 10.43 1.18 30.14
N GLN A 502 11.07 0.52 29.16
CA GLN A 502 12.22 1.07 28.44
C GLN A 502 11.83 2.28 27.58
N LEU A 503 10.68 2.21 26.89
CA LEU A 503 10.18 3.32 26.08
C LEU A 503 9.83 4.56 26.93
N GLY A 504 9.40 4.35 28.17
CA GLY A 504 9.12 5.39 29.16
C GLY A 504 10.34 5.88 29.96
N ASP A 505 11.55 5.44 29.60
CA ASP A 505 12.81 5.86 30.22
C ASP A 505 13.62 6.70 29.21
N LYS A 506 13.56 8.03 29.36
CA LYS A 506 14.26 8.99 28.49
C LYS A 506 15.77 8.73 28.37
N ASP A 507 16.42 8.29 29.44
CA ASP A 507 17.87 8.09 29.46
C ASP A 507 18.21 6.80 28.68
N PHE A 508 17.33 5.80 28.76
CA PHE A 508 17.47 4.58 27.96
C PHE A 508 17.28 4.83 26.46
N ILE A 509 16.27 5.62 26.07
CA ILE A 509 15.96 5.87 24.64
C ILE A 509 16.81 6.96 24.00
N GLN A 510 17.58 7.73 24.78
CA GLN A 510 18.46 8.76 24.24
C GLN A 510 19.42 8.19 23.19
N GLY A 511 19.35 8.72 21.96
CA GLY A 511 20.21 8.30 20.85
C GLY A 511 19.83 6.94 20.23
N LYS A 512 18.67 6.37 20.57
CA LYS A 512 18.13 5.15 19.95
C LYS A 512 16.86 5.48 19.15
N ALA A 513 16.61 4.68 18.12
CA ALA A 513 15.28 4.61 17.50
C ALA A 513 14.27 4.04 18.52
N LEU A 514 12.98 4.32 18.34
CA LEU A 514 11.93 3.80 19.23
C LEU A 514 11.55 2.35 18.91
N SER A 515 12.01 1.82 17.78
CA SER A 515 11.75 0.46 17.31
C SER A 515 13.01 -0.13 16.67
N GLY A 516 12.92 -1.39 16.22
CA GLY A 516 13.97 -2.00 15.40
C GLY A 516 14.21 -1.28 14.07
N SER A 517 13.19 -0.64 13.49
CA SER A 517 13.17 -0.14 12.11
C SER A 517 12.25 1.06 11.96
N VAL A 518 12.71 2.09 11.25
CA VAL A 518 11.85 3.21 10.82
C VAL A 518 10.81 2.80 9.78
N MET A 519 10.91 1.57 9.24
CA MET A 519 9.97 1.01 8.26
C MET A 519 8.67 0.48 8.87
N ASP A 520 8.42 0.73 10.16
CA ASP A 520 7.22 0.37 10.91
C ASP A 520 6.22 1.56 10.98
N TYR A 521 4.95 1.31 11.27
CA TYR A 521 3.91 2.30 11.49
C TYR A 521 3.59 2.40 12.99
N LEU A 522 4.49 3.02 13.74
CA LEU A 522 4.45 3.03 15.20
C LEU A 522 3.28 3.85 15.76
N SER A 523 2.84 3.49 16.97
CA SER A 523 2.12 4.42 17.85
C SER A 523 3.07 5.49 18.39
N ILE A 524 2.57 6.69 18.71
CA ILE A 524 3.37 7.73 19.37
C ILE A 524 3.86 7.25 20.75
N ASN A 525 5.12 7.54 21.09
CA ASN A 525 5.68 7.23 22.42
C ASN A 525 5.27 8.26 23.47
N LEU A 526 4.40 7.86 24.40
CA LEU A 526 3.97 8.70 25.51
C LEU A 526 4.38 8.08 26.84
N ALA A 527 5.28 8.74 27.57
CA ALA A 527 5.65 8.32 28.91
C ALA A 527 4.50 8.53 29.90
N LYS A 528 4.39 7.64 30.90
CA LYS A 528 3.42 7.79 32.00
C LYS A 528 3.70 9.02 32.86
N ASP A 529 4.99 9.35 33.03
CA ASP A 529 5.47 10.52 33.73
C ASP A 529 6.12 11.46 32.73
N LYS A 530 5.62 12.70 32.66
CA LYS A 530 6.15 13.74 31.78
C LYS A 530 7.64 14.01 32.06
N ALA A 531 8.10 13.89 33.30
CA ALA A 531 9.50 14.11 33.65
C ALA A 531 10.47 13.10 33.00
N ASN A 532 9.95 11.94 32.60
CA ASN A 532 10.68 10.85 31.94
C ASN A 532 10.34 10.71 30.46
N GLN A 533 9.63 11.67 29.88
CA GLN A 533 9.37 11.69 28.44
C GLN A 533 10.69 11.87 27.68
N GLY A 534 11.04 10.92 26.82
CA GLY A 534 12.05 11.12 25.78
C GLY A 534 11.38 11.36 24.42
N HIS A 535 11.97 10.83 23.35
CA HIS A 535 11.44 11.01 21.99
C HIS A 535 10.00 10.52 21.85
N TYR A 536 9.18 11.29 21.14
CA TYR A 536 7.81 10.95 20.75
C TYR A 536 7.79 10.07 19.50
N PHE A 537 8.72 10.32 18.57
CA PHE A 537 8.91 9.62 17.30
C PHE A 537 10.38 9.29 17.08
N SER A 538 10.70 8.33 16.20
CA SER A 538 12.10 7.94 15.98
C SER A 538 12.89 9.06 15.30
N THR A 539 14.07 9.38 15.84
CA THR A 539 14.95 10.45 15.33
C THR A 539 16.23 9.93 14.67
N THR A 540 16.42 8.61 14.64
CA THR A 540 17.56 7.89 14.03
C THR A 540 17.06 6.56 13.48
N VAL A 541 17.80 5.98 12.54
CA VAL A 541 17.54 4.60 12.05
C VAL A 541 17.74 3.56 13.16
N GLY A 542 16.94 2.49 13.12
CA GLY A 542 16.96 1.41 14.10
C GLY A 542 17.98 0.30 13.79
N PRO A 543 18.21 -0.63 14.74
CA PRO A 543 19.20 -1.70 14.55
C PRO A 543 18.86 -2.69 13.43
N TYR A 544 17.57 -2.95 13.15
CA TYR A 544 17.16 -3.73 11.98
C TYR A 544 17.52 -3.00 10.68
N ASP A 545 17.28 -1.68 10.61
CA ASP A 545 17.63 -0.89 9.42
C ASP A 545 19.13 -0.99 9.11
N VAL A 546 19.96 -0.86 10.15
CA VAL A 546 21.41 -1.02 10.06
C VAL A 546 21.77 -2.41 9.53
N TRP A 547 21.20 -3.47 10.09
CA TRP A 547 21.47 -4.84 9.67
C TRP A 547 20.99 -5.15 8.25
N ALA A 548 19.80 -4.67 7.88
CA ALA A 548 19.24 -4.81 6.55
C ALA A 548 20.11 -4.10 5.49
N ILE A 549 20.65 -2.92 5.79
CA ILE A 549 21.63 -2.24 4.93
C ILE A 549 22.93 -3.02 4.83
N GLN A 550 23.40 -3.65 5.92
CA GLN A 550 24.56 -4.53 5.85
C GLN A 550 24.33 -5.70 4.90
N PHE A 551 23.16 -6.35 4.93
CA PHE A 551 22.81 -7.42 3.99
C PHE A 551 22.81 -6.91 2.52
N GLY A 552 22.16 -5.78 2.26
CA GLY A 552 22.03 -5.24 0.92
C GLY A 552 23.35 -4.72 0.34
N TYR A 553 24.18 -4.06 1.16
CA TYR A 553 25.27 -3.21 0.67
C TYR A 553 26.67 -3.61 1.10
N THR A 554 26.87 -4.48 2.10
CA THR A 554 28.22 -4.93 2.46
C THR A 554 28.87 -5.66 1.27
N PRO A 555 30.06 -5.25 0.82
CA PRO A 555 30.79 -6.01 -0.19
C PRO A 555 31.16 -7.38 0.40
N VAL A 556 30.69 -8.45 -0.23
CA VAL A 556 30.99 -9.84 0.16
C VAL A 556 31.62 -10.57 -1.02
N THR A 557 32.59 -11.41 -0.72
CA THR A 557 33.34 -12.22 -1.71
C THR A 557 32.87 -13.67 -1.75
N SER A 558 32.10 -14.10 -0.75
CA SER A 558 31.61 -15.47 -0.65
C SER A 558 30.23 -15.56 -0.03
N LYS A 559 29.52 -16.65 -0.32
CA LYS A 559 28.23 -16.97 0.31
C LYS A 559 28.34 -17.06 1.83
N LYS A 560 29.46 -17.57 2.36
CA LYS A 560 29.70 -17.72 3.81
C LYS A 560 29.66 -16.39 4.56
N GLU A 561 30.17 -15.32 3.96
CA GLU A 561 30.14 -13.98 4.55
C GLU A 561 28.70 -13.44 4.62
N LEU A 562 27.91 -13.67 3.57
CA LEU A 562 26.50 -13.30 3.55
C LEU A 562 25.68 -14.12 4.55
N ASP A 563 25.93 -15.44 4.62
CA ASP A 563 25.30 -16.33 5.59
C ASP A 563 25.59 -15.90 7.03
N ALA A 564 26.78 -15.35 7.31
CA ALA A 564 27.14 -14.82 8.64
C ALA A 564 26.34 -13.56 9.01
N ILE A 565 26.06 -12.68 8.03
CA ILE A 565 25.15 -11.53 8.24
C ILE A 565 23.74 -12.06 8.54
N LEU A 566 23.25 -12.98 7.71
CA LEU A 566 21.90 -13.53 7.81
C LEU A 566 21.66 -14.35 9.08
N ALA A 567 22.70 -14.98 9.64
CA ALA A 567 22.62 -15.75 10.89
C ALA A 567 22.16 -14.89 12.08
N LEU A 568 22.31 -13.56 12.00
CA LEU A 568 21.87 -12.64 13.04
C LEU A 568 20.35 -12.40 13.06
N SER A 569 19.58 -12.99 12.14
CA SER A 569 18.12 -12.78 12.05
C SER A 569 17.33 -13.27 13.26
N THR A 570 17.92 -14.12 14.10
CA THR A 570 17.29 -14.65 15.34
C THR A 570 17.41 -13.68 16.51
N LYS A 571 18.14 -12.57 16.35
CA LYS A 571 18.25 -11.53 17.38
C LYS A 571 16.96 -10.71 17.47
N PRO A 572 16.49 -10.35 18.68
CA PRO A 572 15.32 -9.48 18.84
C PRO A 572 15.41 -8.16 18.05
N GLU A 573 16.62 -7.59 17.96
CA GLU A 573 16.92 -6.37 17.20
C GLU A 573 16.63 -6.47 15.71
N HIS A 574 16.58 -7.70 15.18
CA HIS A 574 16.53 -7.98 13.74
C HIS A 574 15.23 -8.69 13.32
N THR A 575 14.20 -8.64 14.16
CA THR A 575 12.91 -9.27 13.84
C THR A 575 12.27 -8.62 12.61
N PHE A 576 11.60 -9.44 11.80
CA PHE A 576 11.03 -9.02 10.52
C PHE A 576 9.60 -9.56 10.31
N GLY A 577 8.73 -8.69 9.82
CA GLY A 577 7.41 -9.01 9.26
C GLY A 577 6.86 -7.80 8.51
N ASN A 578 6.42 -8.00 7.26
CA ASN A 578 5.98 -6.91 6.37
C ASN A 578 4.48 -7.01 6.05
N ASP A 579 4.00 -6.28 5.04
CA ASP A 579 2.59 -6.22 4.62
C ASP A 579 1.92 -7.56 4.32
N ALA A 580 2.72 -8.59 3.98
CA ALA A 580 2.23 -9.96 3.76
C ALA A 580 1.83 -10.65 5.08
N ASP A 581 2.47 -10.28 6.18
CA ASP A 581 2.24 -10.81 7.52
C ASP A 581 1.32 -9.90 8.38
N ASP A 582 0.97 -8.72 7.88
CA ASP A 582 0.19 -7.72 8.62
C ASP A 582 -1.24 -8.18 8.94
N MET A 583 -1.59 -8.13 10.23
CA MET A 583 -2.87 -8.54 10.80
C MET A 583 -3.94 -7.42 10.93
N ARG A 584 -3.73 -6.24 10.34
CA ARG A 584 -4.67 -5.11 10.42
C ARG A 584 -6.09 -5.47 9.97
N SER A 585 -6.22 -6.26 8.91
CA SER A 585 -7.49 -6.70 8.34
C SER A 585 -8.01 -7.99 8.99
N PRO A 586 -9.30 -8.07 9.41
CA PRO A 586 -9.88 -9.28 10.00
C PRO A 586 -9.67 -10.55 9.16
N GLY A 587 -9.12 -11.60 9.77
CA GLY A 587 -8.92 -12.89 9.11
C GLY A 587 -7.74 -12.98 8.14
N LYS A 588 -6.96 -11.91 7.97
CA LYS A 588 -5.67 -11.87 7.26
C LYS A 588 -4.53 -12.20 8.23
N ALA A 589 -3.50 -12.88 7.72
CA ALA A 589 -2.27 -13.25 8.43
C ALA A 589 -2.50 -13.92 9.81
N ILE A 590 -1.42 -14.15 10.57
CA ILE A 590 -1.46 -14.95 11.80
C ILE A 590 -0.62 -14.42 12.99
N ASP A 591 0.45 -13.65 12.77
CA ASP A 591 1.34 -13.18 13.85
C ASP A 591 0.92 -11.81 14.40
N PRO A 592 0.38 -11.71 15.62
CA PRO A 592 -0.16 -10.44 16.15
C PRO A 592 0.92 -9.38 16.41
N ARG A 593 2.20 -9.78 16.39
CA ARG A 593 3.34 -8.89 16.50
C ARG A 593 3.60 -8.11 15.21
N VAL A 594 2.98 -8.50 14.10
CA VAL A 594 3.04 -7.77 12.82
C VAL A 594 1.76 -6.96 12.71
N MET A 595 1.80 -5.75 13.25
CA MET A 595 0.65 -4.88 13.41
C MET A 595 1.10 -3.42 13.25
N ILE A 596 0.14 -2.53 12.98
CA ILE A 596 0.37 -1.09 12.96
C ILE A 596 -0.30 -0.42 14.14
N GLY A 597 0.19 0.76 14.53
CA GLY A 597 -0.40 1.54 15.62
C GLY A 597 -0.13 0.97 17.02
N ASP A 598 0.88 0.11 17.15
CA ASP A 598 1.45 -0.35 18.42
C ASP A 598 2.90 0.17 18.60
N LEU A 599 3.43 0.03 19.82
CA LEU A 599 4.80 0.43 20.15
C LEU A 599 5.23 -0.27 21.43
N SER A 600 5.61 -1.56 21.38
CA SER A 600 6.24 -2.29 22.49
C SER A 600 6.26 -3.82 22.26
N SER A 601 7.22 -4.51 22.91
CA SER A 601 7.25 -5.97 23.10
C SER A 601 6.09 -6.54 23.93
N ASP A 602 5.31 -5.69 24.60
CA ASP A 602 4.04 -5.97 25.27
C ASP A 602 2.96 -5.04 24.69
N GLN A 603 2.47 -5.38 23.49
CA GLN A 603 1.50 -4.59 22.73
C GLN A 603 0.16 -4.43 23.47
N ILE A 604 -0.28 -5.46 24.21
CA ILE A 604 -1.49 -5.38 25.05
C ILE A 604 -1.28 -4.36 26.17
N GLY A 605 -0.14 -4.42 26.87
CA GLY A 605 0.20 -3.48 27.94
C GLY A 605 0.29 -2.03 27.45
N TYR A 606 0.91 -1.80 26.29
CA TYR A 606 1.00 -0.46 25.70
C TYR A 606 -0.38 0.05 25.25
N SER A 607 -1.20 -0.81 24.64
CA SER A 607 -2.58 -0.47 24.26
C SER A 607 -3.45 -0.07 25.46
N ILE A 608 -3.28 -0.74 26.61
CA ILE A 608 -3.95 -0.36 27.87
C ILE A 608 -3.51 1.05 28.30
N HIS A 609 -2.22 1.33 28.28
CA HIS A 609 -1.68 2.66 28.61
C HIS A 609 -2.26 3.76 27.72
N MET A 610 -2.38 3.51 26.41
CA MET A 610 -3.00 4.42 25.46
C MET A 610 -4.49 4.66 25.78
N MET A 611 -5.25 3.57 25.99
CA MET A 611 -6.67 3.66 26.36
C MET A 611 -6.90 4.44 27.68
N GLU A 612 -6.04 4.24 28.67
CA GLU A 612 -6.10 4.97 29.95
C GLU A 612 -5.73 6.44 29.80
N THR A 613 -4.72 6.74 28.98
CA THR A 613 -4.33 8.12 28.64
C THR A 613 -5.48 8.85 27.95
N ILE A 614 -6.12 8.21 26.96
CA ILE A 614 -7.28 8.76 26.24
C ILE A 614 -8.43 9.05 27.21
N LYS A 615 -8.76 8.11 28.11
CA LYS A 615 -9.82 8.32 29.12
C LYS A 615 -9.53 9.51 30.03
N LYS A 616 -8.28 9.72 30.42
CA LYS A 616 -7.88 10.90 31.22
C LYS A 616 -8.02 12.19 30.41
N LEU A 617 -7.54 12.21 29.18
CA LEU A 617 -7.62 13.39 28.28
C LEU A 617 -9.08 13.79 28.02
N MET A 618 -9.98 12.81 27.88
CA MET A 618 -11.40 13.04 27.65
C MET A 618 -12.06 13.89 28.74
N GLY A 619 -11.56 13.85 29.98
CA GLY A 619 -12.15 14.56 31.12
C GLY A 619 -11.97 16.08 31.10
N GLY A 620 -11.05 16.62 30.30
CA GLY A 620 -10.79 18.07 30.22
C GLY A 620 -10.62 18.61 28.80
N ILE A 621 -11.00 17.80 27.80
CA ILE A 621 -10.79 18.14 26.39
C ILE A 621 -11.63 19.34 25.95
N LYS A 622 -12.84 19.49 26.50
CA LYS A 622 -13.75 20.60 26.19
C LYS A 622 -13.11 21.93 26.52
N GLU A 623 -12.60 22.07 27.74
CA GLU A 623 -11.99 23.30 28.25
C GLU A 623 -10.71 23.65 27.49
N LYS A 624 -9.97 22.65 27.04
CA LYS A 624 -8.69 22.85 26.32
C LYS A 624 -8.84 23.17 24.83
N TYR A 625 -9.98 22.83 24.24
CA TYR A 625 -10.23 22.93 22.79
C TYR A 625 -11.44 23.79 22.42
N SER A 626 -11.98 24.54 23.39
CA SER A 626 -13.02 25.53 23.15
C SER A 626 -12.44 26.93 23.38
N THR A 627 -12.31 27.70 22.31
CA THR A 627 -11.88 29.11 22.38
C THR A 627 -13.10 30.02 22.24
N GLU A 628 -13.20 31.03 23.09
CA GLU A 628 -14.29 32.02 23.00
C GLU A 628 -14.27 32.73 21.64
N GLY A 629 -15.44 32.81 20.99
CA GLY A 629 -15.59 33.42 19.67
C GLY A 629 -15.23 32.50 18.48
N GLU A 630 -14.72 31.29 18.73
CA GLU A 630 -14.38 30.31 17.68
C GLU A 630 -15.40 29.16 17.59
N SER A 631 -15.30 28.38 16.52
CA SER A 631 -16.12 27.18 16.32
C SER A 631 -15.64 25.98 17.13
N TYR A 632 -16.53 25.06 17.47
CA TYR A 632 -16.19 23.78 18.11
C TYR A 632 -15.50 22.75 17.20
N GLN A 633 -15.10 23.13 15.99
CA GLN A 633 -14.46 22.22 15.03
C GLN A 633 -13.19 21.59 15.59
N GLU A 634 -12.37 22.34 16.33
CA GLU A 634 -11.13 21.83 16.91
C GLU A 634 -11.40 20.81 18.02
N LEU A 635 -12.38 21.08 18.89
CA LEU A 635 -12.88 20.14 19.89
C LEU A 635 -13.41 18.85 19.24
N ALA A 636 -14.23 18.98 18.20
CA ALA A 636 -14.75 17.83 17.46
C ALA A 636 -13.63 17.00 16.83
N GLN A 637 -12.58 17.62 16.30
CA GLN A 637 -11.40 16.92 15.77
C GLN A 637 -10.64 16.18 16.87
N ALA A 638 -10.33 16.87 17.97
CA ALA A 638 -9.59 16.29 19.09
C ALA A 638 -10.33 15.07 19.66
N TYR A 639 -11.64 15.18 19.91
CA TYR A 639 -12.47 14.05 20.35
C TYR A 639 -12.39 12.86 19.38
N ASN A 640 -12.50 13.12 18.09
CA ASN A 640 -12.46 12.06 17.09
C ASN A 640 -11.09 11.38 17.01
N ILE A 641 -9.99 12.14 17.08
CA ILE A 641 -8.64 11.58 17.10
C ILE A 641 -8.43 10.69 18.34
N LEU A 642 -8.87 11.15 19.52
CA LEU A 642 -8.83 10.34 20.75
C LEU A 642 -9.59 9.01 20.58
N MET A 643 -10.82 9.06 20.06
CA MET A 643 -11.64 7.87 19.86
C MET A 643 -11.11 6.94 18.77
N GLY A 644 -10.46 7.49 17.73
CA GLY A 644 -9.76 6.71 16.70
C GLY A 644 -8.61 5.89 17.31
N GLN A 645 -7.75 6.54 18.09
CA GLN A 645 -6.64 5.86 18.80
C GLN A 645 -7.15 4.81 19.80
N TYR A 646 -8.28 5.08 20.46
CA TYR A 646 -8.93 4.10 21.33
C TYR A 646 -9.39 2.85 20.56
N ALA A 647 -9.94 3.05 19.36
CA ALA A 647 -10.34 1.96 18.47
C ALA A 647 -9.15 1.16 17.94
N THR A 648 -8.06 1.83 17.52
CA THR A 648 -6.81 1.20 17.09
C THR A 648 -6.25 0.28 18.18
N ALA A 649 -6.16 0.77 19.41
CA ALA A 649 -5.72 -0.04 20.57
C ALA A 649 -6.60 -1.29 20.77
N GLY A 650 -7.92 -1.17 20.60
CA GLY A 650 -8.83 -2.32 20.65
C GLY A 650 -8.58 -3.33 19.52
N GLY A 651 -8.27 -2.83 18.33
CA GLY A 651 -7.85 -3.62 17.16
C GLY A 651 -6.61 -4.45 17.46
N VAL A 652 -5.52 -3.80 17.92
CA VAL A 652 -4.25 -4.44 18.32
C VAL A 652 -4.49 -5.57 19.33
N ILE A 653 -5.20 -5.28 20.44
CA ILE A 653 -5.46 -6.26 21.50
C ILE A 653 -6.19 -7.49 20.96
N SER A 654 -7.16 -7.30 20.06
CA SER A 654 -7.96 -8.42 19.54
C SER A 654 -7.17 -9.42 18.70
N ARG A 655 -6.00 -9.03 18.14
CA ARG A 655 -5.21 -9.89 17.23
C ARG A 655 -4.51 -11.02 17.98
N PHE A 656 -4.31 -10.86 19.29
CA PHE A 656 -3.73 -11.88 20.15
C PHE A 656 -4.63 -13.11 20.29
N VAL A 657 -5.95 -12.97 20.12
CA VAL A 657 -6.88 -14.10 20.18
C VAL A 657 -6.70 -14.98 18.94
N ALA A 658 -6.42 -16.27 19.16
CA ALA A 658 -6.04 -17.22 18.11
C ALA A 658 -4.84 -16.78 17.26
N GLY A 659 -3.98 -15.87 17.77
CA GLY A 659 -2.74 -15.51 17.09
C GLY A 659 -1.74 -16.67 17.10
N VAL A 660 -0.82 -16.65 16.12
CA VAL A 660 0.27 -17.63 15.98
C VAL A 660 1.54 -16.86 15.62
N TYR A 661 2.51 -16.86 16.53
CA TYR A 661 3.83 -16.30 16.31
C TYR A 661 4.56 -17.06 15.19
N VAL A 662 5.11 -16.31 14.24
CA VAL A 662 5.91 -16.86 13.13
C VAL A 662 7.39 -16.57 13.36
N ASP A 663 8.21 -17.60 13.23
CA ASP A 663 9.68 -17.53 13.20
C ASP A 663 10.17 -17.93 11.80
N ARG A 664 11.03 -17.08 11.23
CA ARG A 664 11.60 -17.23 9.87
C ARG A 664 13.03 -17.75 9.87
N ALA A 665 13.56 -18.13 11.03
CA ALA A 665 14.88 -18.72 11.13
C ALA A 665 14.97 -20.02 10.31
N MET A 666 16.14 -20.22 9.69
CA MET A 666 16.39 -21.41 8.89
C MET A 666 16.55 -22.65 9.77
N ALA A 667 16.24 -23.82 9.23
CA ALA A 667 16.38 -25.07 9.97
C ALA A 667 17.81 -25.27 10.52
N GLY A 668 17.94 -25.43 11.84
CA GLY A 668 19.22 -25.59 12.52
C GLY A 668 19.98 -24.28 12.78
N GLN A 669 19.41 -23.11 12.47
CA GLN A 669 20.00 -21.81 12.79
C GLN A 669 20.07 -21.60 14.31
N GLU A 670 21.18 -21.07 14.80
CA GLU A 670 21.36 -20.76 16.21
C GLU A 670 20.36 -19.67 16.66
N GLY A 671 19.69 -19.92 17.79
CA GLY A 671 18.65 -19.04 18.32
C GLY A 671 17.26 -19.19 17.68
N ALA A 672 17.09 -20.10 16.71
CA ALA A 672 15.79 -20.38 16.11
C ALA A 672 14.80 -20.98 17.12
N THR A 673 13.53 -20.59 17.01
CA THR A 673 12.42 -21.22 17.72
C THR A 673 11.56 -22.07 16.77
N GLN A 674 10.40 -22.54 17.24
CA GLN A 674 9.47 -23.25 16.36
C GLN A 674 8.90 -22.28 15.31
N PRO A 675 8.84 -22.65 14.01
CA PRO A 675 8.32 -21.77 12.96
C PRO A 675 6.93 -21.22 13.24
N TYR A 676 6.10 -21.99 13.95
CA TYR A 676 4.77 -21.60 14.38
C TYR A 676 4.58 -21.89 15.87
N THR A 677 4.28 -20.85 16.65
CA THR A 677 3.98 -20.97 18.09
C THR A 677 2.68 -20.23 18.40
N PRO A 678 1.62 -20.91 18.86
CA PRO A 678 0.38 -20.24 19.26
C PRO A 678 0.62 -19.20 20.36
N VAL A 679 -0.13 -18.10 20.35
CA VAL A 679 -0.11 -17.15 21.47
C VAL A 679 -0.49 -17.88 22.76
N SER A 680 0.24 -17.59 23.85
CA SER A 680 0.02 -18.24 25.14
C SER A 680 -1.44 -18.10 25.63
N LEU A 681 -1.95 -19.11 26.32
CA LEU A 681 -3.30 -19.06 26.92
C LEU A 681 -3.48 -17.82 27.81
N GLN A 682 -2.42 -17.46 28.55
CA GLN A 682 -2.39 -16.28 29.40
C GLN A 682 -2.63 -15.00 28.60
N ASP A 683 -1.92 -14.80 27.49
CA ASP A 683 -2.06 -13.60 26.67
C ASP A 683 -3.38 -13.55 25.93
N GLN A 684 -3.88 -14.68 25.43
CA GLN A 684 -5.20 -14.72 24.79
C GLN A 684 -6.32 -14.38 25.79
N LYS A 685 -6.26 -14.90 27.02
CA LYS A 685 -7.22 -14.54 28.08
C LYS A 685 -7.04 -13.10 28.54
N ARG A 686 -5.80 -12.61 28.63
CA ARG A 686 -5.48 -11.21 28.93
C ARG A 686 -6.09 -10.28 27.88
N ALA A 687 -6.04 -10.63 26.60
CA ALA A 687 -6.68 -9.89 25.53
C ALA A 687 -8.21 -9.84 25.70
N VAL A 688 -8.87 -11.00 25.90
CA VAL A 688 -10.34 -11.06 26.12
C VAL A 688 -10.77 -10.25 27.34
N ALA A 689 -10.04 -10.37 28.46
CA ALA A 689 -10.32 -9.62 29.68
C ALA A 689 -10.15 -8.09 29.46
N THR A 690 -9.13 -7.70 28.71
CA THR A 690 -8.89 -6.29 28.38
C THR A 690 -10.00 -5.74 27.48
N LEU A 691 -10.39 -6.45 26.43
CA LEU A 691 -11.52 -6.05 25.58
C LEU A 691 -12.84 -6.02 26.36
N SER A 692 -13.04 -6.96 27.28
CA SER A 692 -14.19 -6.94 28.19
C SER A 692 -14.25 -5.63 28.99
N LYS A 693 -13.11 -5.18 29.55
CA LYS A 693 -13.03 -3.96 30.36
C LYS A 693 -13.13 -2.67 29.54
N TYR A 694 -12.44 -2.58 28.40
CA TYR A 694 -12.28 -1.32 27.67
C TYR A 694 -13.17 -1.19 26.44
N MET A 695 -13.57 -2.28 25.79
CA MET A 695 -14.38 -2.24 24.57
C MET A 695 -15.82 -2.63 24.82
N PHE A 696 -16.06 -3.56 25.75
CA PHE A 696 -17.39 -4.12 25.95
C PHE A 696 -18.08 -3.58 27.19
N ALA A 697 -17.39 -3.33 28.31
CA ALA A 697 -18.03 -2.95 29.59
C ALA A 697 -19.09 -1.84 29.47
N PRO A 698 -20.12 -1.82 30.34
CA PRO A 698 -21.14 -0.77 30.33
C PRO A 698 -20.57 0.66 30.39
N ASN A 699 -19.45 0.86 31.09
CA ASN A 699 -18.75 2.14 31.23
C ASN A 699 -17.52 2.28 30.29
N ALA A 700 -17.41 1.43 29.26
CA ALA A 700 -16.30 1.47 28.31
C ALA A 700 -16.16 2.83 27.60
N TYR A 701 -17.29 3.47 27.31
CA TYR A 701 -17.43 4.72 26.56
C TYR A 701 -18.17 5.79 27.38
N ASP A 702 -17.95 5.83 28.70
CA ASP A 702 -18.45 6.93 29.52
C ASP A 702 -17.74 8.23 29.09
N ILE A 703 -18.51 9.12 28.48
CA ILE A 703 -18.07 10.44 28.03
C ILE A 703 -18.70 11.49 28.97
N PRO A 704 -18.01 12.59 29.32
CA PRO A 704 -18.61 13.67 30.09
C PRO A 704 -19.95 14.13 29.48
N ASN A 705 -21.00 14.19 30.32
CA ASN A 705 -22.40 14.31 29.88
C ASN A 705 -22.69 15.55 29.00
N ASP A 706 -21.90 16.62 29.11
CA ASP A 706 -22.07 17.84 28.34
C ASP A 706 -21.13 17.95 27.12
N LEU A 707 -20.12 17.08 26.99
CA LEU A 707 -19.13 17.16 25.89
C LEU A 707 -19.78 16.95 24.52
N ILE A 708 -20.65 15.95 24.38
CA ILE A 708 -21.25 15.56 23.09
C ILE A 708 -22.02 16.73 22.45
N ASN A 709 -22.68 17.55 23.25
CA ASN A 709 -23.42 18.73 22.78
C ASN A 709 -22.53 19.82 22.18
N HIS A 710 -21.21 19.73 22.40
CA HIS A 710 -20.21 20.67 21.92
C HIS A 710 -19.33 20.06 20.81
N LEU A 711 -19.68 18.90 20.24
CA LEU A 711 -18.94 18.29 19.13
C LEU A 711 -19.42 18.78 17.75
N ALA A 712 -19.94 20.01 17.67
CA ALA A 712 -20.43 20.58 16.43
C ALA A 712 -19.27 20.87 15.47
N ARG A 713 -19.35 20.33 14.26
CA ARG A 713 -18.40 20.64 13.18
C ARG A 713 -18.69 22.02 12.59
N GLN A 714 -17.65 22.73 12.16
CA GLN A 714 -17.82 24.02 11.48
C GLN A 714 -18.57 23.79 10.17
N ARG A 715 -19.74 24.42 10.04
CA ARG A 715 -20.55 24.35 8.83
C ARG A 715 -19.81 24.97 7.65
N ARG A 716 -19.75 24.24 6.54
CA ARG A 716 -19.30 24.73 5.23
C ARG A 716 -20.44 24.65 4.23
N GLY A 717 -21.08 25.78 3.94
CA GLY A 717 -22.15 25.87 2.95
C GLY A 717 -23.31 24.89 3.18
N PHE A 718 -23.59 24.07 2.16
CA PHE A 718 -24.67 23.07 2.14
C PHE A 718 -24.12 21.63 2.26
N ASN A 719 -23.00 21.41 2.95
CA ASN A 719 -22.29 20.11 2.94
C ASN A 719 -22.97 18.96 3.72
N PHE A 720 -24.23 19.09 4.14
CA PHE A 720 -24.98 18.06 4.88
C PHE A 720 -26.37 17.79 4.28
N MET A 721 -26.59 18.05 3.00
CA MET A 721 -27.90 17.84 2.32
C MET A 721 -28.45 16.40 2.47
N SER A 722 -27.57 15.40 2.69
CA SER A 722 -27.93 13.99 2.85
C SER A 722 -27.96 13.50 4.30
N GLY A 723 -27.74 14.37 5.30
CA GLY A 723 -27.66 13.99 6.71
C GLY A 723 -27.96 15.12 7.70
N THR A 724 -27.77 14.84 8.98
CA THR A 724 -27.94 15.83 10.06
C THR A 724 -26.58 16.16 10.69
N GLU A 725 -26.45 17.34 11.29
CA GLU A 725 -25.18 17.86 11.84
C GLU A 725 -24.77 17.22 13.18
N ASP A 726 -25.67 16.48 13.85
CA ASP A 726 -25.40 15.88 15.15
C ASP A 726 -24.35 14.75 15.08
N PRO A 727 -23.48 14.64 16.11
CA PRO A 727 -22.45 13.62 16.15
C PRO A 727 -23.05 12.22 16.31
N LYS A 728 -22.64 11.27 15.45
CA LYS A 728 -23.17 9.89 15.42
C LYS A 728 -22.46 8.96 16.42
N ILE A 729 -22.46 9.34 17.71
CA ILE A 729 -21.68 8.65 18.75
C ILE A 729 -22.00 7.16 18.87
N HIS A 730 -23.28 6.77 18.85
CA HIS A 730 -23.65 5.35 18.88
C HIS A 730 -23.11 4.56 17.69
N GLN A 731 -23.11 5.15 16.50
CA GLN A 731 -22.59 4.50 15.30
C GLN A 731 -21.06 4.38 15.34
N GLN A 732 -20.38 5.42 15.82
CA GLN A 732 -18.92 5.43 16.00
C GLN A 732 -18.47 4.35 16.99
N VAL A 733 -19.09 4.31 18.18
CA VAL A 733 -18.80 3.30 19.22
C VAL A 733 -19.08 1.89 18.72
N LEU A 734 -20.24 1.68 18.08
CA LEU A 734 -20.57 0.38 17.51
C LEU A 734 -19.59 0.00 16.37
N GLY A 735 -19.12 0.95 15.58
CA GLY A 735 -18.11 0.72 14.53
C GLY A 735 -16.81 0.18 15.11
N SER A 736 -16.29 0.79 16.18
CA SER A 736 -15.08 0.31 16.88
C SER A 736 -15.29 -1.08 17.48
N GLN A 737 -16.43 -1.32 18.12
CA GLN A 737 -16.78 -2.64 18.66
C GLN A 737 -16.93 -3.70 17.56
N ARG A 738 -17.57 -3.34 16.44
CA ARG A 738 -17.76 -4.22 15.28
C ARG A 738 -16.42 -4.59 14.65
N SER A 739 -15.48 -3.66 14.52
CA SER A 739 -14.14 -3.95 13.98
C SER A 739 -13.40 -5.00 14.82
N VAL A 740 -13.48 -4.89 16.15
CA VAL A 740 -12.95 -5.91 17.08
C VAL A 740 -13.68 -7.24 16.90
N LEU A 741 -15.02 -7.24 16.94
CA LEU A 741 -15.83 -8.45 16.78
C LEU A 741 -15.57 -9.14 15.43
N ALA A 742 -15.40 -8.37 14.36
CA ALA A 742 -15.16 -8.90 13.01
C ALA A 742 -13.94 -9.82 12.98
N HIS A 743 -12.85 -9.48 13.69
CA HIS A 743 -11.70 -10.37 13.84
C HIS A 743 -11.99 -11.55 14.76
N LEU A 744 -12.52 -11.28 15.97
CA LEU A 744 -12.79 -12.27 17.01
C LEU A 744 -13.75 -13.38 16.57
N THR A 745 -14.64 -13.09 15.62
CA THR A 745 -15.61 -14.04 15.07
C THR A 745 -15.39 -14.33 13.59
N HIS A 746 -14.23 -13.97 13.02
CA HIS A 746 -13.97 -14.23 11.60
C HIS A 746 -13.86 -15.75 11.35
N PRO A 747 -14.42 -16.30 10.25
CA PRO A 747 -14.28 -17.73 9.94
C PRO A 747 -12.82 -18.22 9.92
N ASN A 748 -11.89 -17.45 9.34
CA ASN A 748 -10.46 -17.80 9.33
C ASN A 748 -9.84 -17.77 10.72
N THR A 749 -10.17 -16.79 11.57
CA THR A 749 -9.66 -16.70 12.95
C THR A 749 -10.14 -17.90 13.77
N LEU A 750 -11.43 -18.23 13.66
CA LEU A 750 -12.01 -19.37 14.36
C LEU A 750 -11.49 -20.71 13.83
N GLN A 751 -11.22 -20.82 12.53
CA GLN A 751 -10.56 -21.99 11.95
C GLN A 751 -9.14 -22.14 12.49
N ARG A 752 -8.36 -21.06 12.48
CA ARG A 752 -7.00 -21.04 13.03
C ARG A 752 -6.95 -21.41 14.52
N MET A 753 -7.93 -20.96 15.31
CA MET A 753 -8.04 -21.34 16.72
C MET A 753 -8.09 -22.87 16.89
N VAL A 754 -8.87 -23.56 16.05
CA VAL A 754 -8.98 -25.02 16.07
C VAL A 754 -7.69 -25.66 15.55
N ASP A 755 -7.18 -25.23 14.39
CA ASP A 755 -6.01 -25.86 13.77
C ASP A 755 -4.75 -25.71 14.64
N SER A 756 -4.65 -24.59 15.36
CA SER A 756 -3.55 -24.35 16.30
C SER A 756 -3.56 -25.24 17.54
N GLU A 757 -4.69 -25.88 17.88
CA GLU A 757 -4.71 -26.91 18.95
C GLU A 757 -3.79 -28.08 18.60
N LEU A 758 -3.60 -28.38 17.30
CA LEU A 758 -2.73 -29.47 16.83
C LEU A 758 -1.25 -29.23 17.12
N TYR A 759 -0.84 -27.98 17.39
CA TYR A 759 0.54 -27.62 17.65
C TYR A 759 0.71 -26.70 18.87
N GLY A 760 -0.23 -26.76 19.82
CA GLY A 760 -0.01 -26.25 21.19
C GLY A 760 -0.95 -25.12 21.65
N ASN A 761 -1.98 -24.74 20.89
CA ASN A 761 -2.97 -23.77 21.39
C ASN A 761 -3.83 -24.41 22.48
N GLU A 762 -3.84 -23.81 23.66
CA GLU A 762 -4.62 -24.30 24.80
C GLU A 762 -5.98 -23.61 24.95
N TYR A 763 -6.26 -22.55 24.19
CA TYR A 763 -7.54 -21.84 24.26
C TYR A 763 -8.54 -22.41 23.26
N ASN A 764 -9.28 -23.43 23.69
CA ASN A 764 -10.23 -24.11 22.82
C ASN A 764 -11.44 -23.24 22.44
N MET A 765 -12.00 -23.52 21.26
CA MET A 765 -13.13 -22.81 20.64
C MET A 765 -14.32 -22.59 21.59
N ALA A 766 -14.75 -23.64 22.29
CA ALA A 766 -15.95 -23.58 23.13
C ALA A 766 -15.75 -22.68 24.36
N THR A 767 -14.59 -22.79 25.00
CA THR A 767 -14.22 -21.98 26.18
C THR A 767 -14.08 -20.51 25.76
N TYR A 768 -13.36 -20.26 24.67
CA TYR A 768 -13.18 -18.91 24.13
C TYR A 768 -14.51 -18.22 23.80
N MET A 769 -15.38 -18.88 23.02
CA MET A 769 -16.67 -18.29 22.65
C MET A 769 -17.57 -18.07 23.87
N SER A 770 -17.44 -18.91 24.91
CA SER A 770 -18.12 -18.70 26.19
C SER A 770 -17.60 -17.45 26.91
N ASP A 771 -16.29 -17.28 26.99
CA ASP A 771 -15.67 -16.12 27.65
C ASP A 771 -15.98 -14.82 26.90
N LEU A 772 -15.96 -14.82 25.56
CA LEU A 772 -16.40 -13.69 24.74
C LEU A 772 -17.88 -13.35 24.97
N THR A 773 -18.76 -14.35 24.99
CA THR A 773 -20.20 -14.14 25.25
C THR A 773 -20.43 -13.54 26.64
N LYS A 774 -19.73 -14.05 27.66
CA LYS A 774 -19.81 -13.51 29.03
C LYS A 774 -19.31 -12.07 29.11
N ALA A 775 -18.21 -11.74 28.43
CA ALA A 775 -17.69 -10.37 28.34
C ALA A 775 -18.72 -9.37 27.77
N ILE A 776 -19.64 -9.84 26.92
CA ILE A 776 -20.68 -9.02 26.29
C ILE A 776 -22.00 -9.01 27.07
N PHE A 777 -22.33 -10.05 27.86
CA PHE A 777 -23.64 -10.14 28.51
C PHE A 777 -23.63 -10.04 30.03
N ASP A 778 -22.59 -10.52 30.72
CA ASP A 778 -22.69 -10.83 32.16
C ASP A 778 -22.91 -9.60 33.04
N ALA A 779 -22.27 -8.47 32.68
CA ALA A 779 -22.40 -7.21 33.42
C ALA A 779 -23.84 -6.65 33.44
N ASP A 780 -24.68 -7.03 32.48
CA ASP A 780 -26.02 -6.45 32.26
C ASP A 780 -27.17 -7.36 32.72
N ILE A 781 -26.88 -8.61 33.11
CA ILE A 781 -27.88 -9.65 33.39
C ILE A 781 -28.95 -9.15 34.37
N ASN A 782 -28.50 -8.57 35.49
CA ASN A 782 -29.36 -8.19 36.61
C ASN A 782 -29.69 -6.69 36.66
N GLY A 783 -29.19 -5.90 35.71
CA GLY A 783 -29.26 -4.44 35.74
C GLY A 783 -29.92 -3.82 34.52
N ASN A 784 -29.72 -2.51 34.40
CA ASN A 784 -30.09 -1.74 33.21
C ASN A 784 -29.04 -1.96 32.12
N VAL A 785 -29.50 -2.21 30.89
CA VAL A 785 -28.64 -2.27 29.70
C VAL A 785 -28.65 -0.89 29.04
N ASN A 786 -27.51 -0.20 29.04
CA ASN A 786 -27.42 1.12 28.39
C ASN A 786 -27.47 1.00 26.85
N SER A 787 -27.73 2.11 26.15
CA SER A 787 -27.97 2.09 24.70
C SER A 787 -26.77 1.63 23.86
N PHE A 788 -25.53 1.89 24.29
CA PHE A 788 -24.34 1.35 23.63
C PHE A 788 -24.27 -0.18 23.74
N ARG A 789 -24.55 -0.71 24.93
CA ARG A 789 -24.57 -2.15 25.21
C ARG A 789 -25.71 -2.87 24.49
N GLN A 790 -26.86 -2.22 24.31
CA GLN A 790 -27.96 -2.78 23.52
C GLN A 790 -27.53 -3.02 22.07
N ASN A 791 -26.87 -2.04 21.44
CA ASN A 791 -26.33 -2.18 20.08
C ASN A 791 -25.29 -3.30 19.99
N LEU A 792 -24.32 -3.33 20.91
CA LEU A 792 -23.29 -4.37 20.96
C LEU A 792 -23.88 -5.79 21.09
N GLN A 793 -24.84 -5.97 22.00
CA GLN A 793 -25.45 -7.28 22.24
C GLN A 793 -26.24 -7.77 21.02
N LEU A 794 -26.98 -6.88 20.35
CA LEU A 794 -27.70 -7.23 19.12
C LEU A 794 -26.75 -7.53 17.96
N GLU A 795 -25.68 -6.76 17.81
CA GLU A 795 -24.63 -7.02 16.81
C GLU A 795 -24.06 -8.43 17.01
N TYR A 796 -23.62 -8.77 18.23
CA TYR A 796 -23.05 -10.08 18.53
C TYR A 796 -24.05 -11.23 18.35
N VAL A 797 -25.31 -11.06 18.74
CA VAL A 797 -26.36 -12.08 18.50
C VAL A 797 -26.56 -12.31 16.99
N ASN A 798 -26.58 -11.25 16.19
CA ASN A 798 -26.66 -11.36 14.73
C ASN A 798 -25.42 -12.05 14.14
N THR A 799 -24.23 -11.77 14.68
CA THR A 799 -23.00 -12.50 14.32
C THR A 799 -23.14 -14.00 14.59
N LEU A 800 -23.54 -14.40 15.81
CA LEU A 800 -23.76 -15.82 16.14
C LEU A 800 -24.83 -16.47 15.26
N LYS A 801 -25.91 -15.75 14.96
CA LYS A 801 -26.94 -16.20 14.01
C LYS A 801 -26.34 -16.48 12.63
N SER A 802 -25.52 -15.56 12.11
CA SER A 802 -24.88 -15.71 10.79
C SER A 802 -23.90 -16.88 10.70
N MET A 803 -23.37 -17.34 11.85
CA MET A 803 -22.50 -18.51 11.92
C MET A 803 -23.28 -19.81 11.73
N VAL A 804 -24.52 -19.88 12.23
CA VAL A 804 -25.32 -21.12 12.26
C VAL A 804 -26.33 -21.22 11.12
N MET A 805 -26.72 -20.10 10.51
CA MET A 805 -27.70 -20.07 9.42
C MET A 805 -27.41 -18.97 8.36
N GLY A 806 -28.07 -19.06 7.21
CA GLY A 806 -27.89 -18.12 6.09
C GLY A 806 -26.69 -18.45 5.18
N ALA A 807 -26.45 -17.61 4.17
CA ALA A 807 -25.44 -17.86 3.14
C ALA A 807 -24.00 -17.88 3.68
N THR A 808 -23.71 -17.11 4.74
CA THR A 808 -22.37 -17.03 5.34
C THR A 808 -22.04 -18.23 6.23
N SER A 809 -23.04 -18.97 6.73
CA SER A 809 -22.85 -20.13 7.62
C SER A 809 -21.92 -21.18 7.01
N ALA A 810 -21.93 -21.36 5.68
CA ALA A 810 -21.05 -22.31 4.99
C ALA A 810 -19.55 -22.02 5.19
N ARG A 811 -19.17 -20.79 5.55
CA ARG A 811 -17.77 -20.38 5.80
C ARG A 811 -17.24 -20.81 7.16
N PHE A 812 -18.11 -21.21 8.09
CA PHE A 812 -17.73 -21.58 9.46
C PHE A 812 -17.63 -23.10 9.63
N ASN A 813 -16.60 -23.55 10.36
CA ASN A 813 -16.45 -24.96 10.72
C ASN A 813 -17.50 -25.42 11.75
N HIS A 814 -17.65 -26.74 11.89
CA HIS A 814 -18.67 -27.33 12.76
C HIS A 814 -18.47 -26.96 14.24
N MET A 815 -17.24 -26.86 14.72
CA MET A 815 -16.93 -26.51 16.12
C MET A 815 -17.36 -25.07 16.44
N ALA A 816 -17.11 -24.14 15.53
CA ALA A 816 -17.57 -22.75 15.63
C ALA A 816 -19.11 -22.67 15.64
N LYS A 817 -19.80 -23.46 14.80
CA LYS A 817 -21.27 -23.55 14.80
C LYS A 817 -21.82 -24.11 16.10
N SER A 818 -21.23 -25.19 16.61
CA SER A 818 -21.63 -25.78 17.90
C SER A 818 -21.40 -24.81 19.06
N ALA A 819 -20.27 -24.11 19.08
CA ALA A 819 -20.00 -23.08 20.07
C ALA A 819 -20.99 -21.91 19.96
N ALA A 820 -21.34 -21.47 18.74
CA ALA A 820 -22.36 -20.44 18.54
C ALA A 820 -23.74 -20.88 19.05
N LEU A 821 -24.16 -22.12 18.78
CA LEU A 821 -25.41 -22.68 19.32
C LEU A 821 -25.41 -22.76 20.85
N TYR A 822 -24.30 -23.19 21.44
CA TYR A 822 -24.14 -23.20 22.90
C TYR A 822 -24.33 -21.80 23.49
N ASN A 823 -23.68 -20.80 22.89
CA ASN A 823 -23.73 -19.42 23.37
C ASN A 823 -25.08 -18.74 23.10
N LEU A 824 -25.77 -19.07 21.99
CA LEU A 824 -27.16 -18.65 21.76
C LEU A 824 -28.08 -19.18 22.88
N ASN A 825 -27.93 -20.44 23.29
CA ASN A 825 -28.70 -21.00 24.40
C ASN A 825 -28.38 -20.30 25.74
N TYR A 826 -27.10 -19.98 25.99
CA TYR A 826 -26.68 -19.19 27.14
C TYR A 826 -27.37 -17.82 27.14
N ILE A 827 -27.29 -17.07 26.04
CA ILE A 827 -27.91 -15.74 25.88
C ILE A 827 -29.42 -15.83 26.09
N ARG A 828 -30.10 -16.83 25.52
CA ARG A 828 -31.54 -17.06 25.73
C ARG A 828 -31.89 -17.15 27.22
N SER A 829 -31.08 -17.87 27.99
CA SER A 829 -31.30 -18.02 29.44
C SER A 829 -31.11 -16.70 30.20
N LYS A 830 -30.15 -15.87 29.78
CA LYS A 830 -29.87 -14.58 30.43
C LYS A 830 -30.88 -13.50 30.06
N ALA A 831 -31.32 -13.47 28.80
CA ALA A 831 -32.33 -12.55 28.30
C ALA A 831 -33.74 -12.84 28.86
N ALA A 832 -33.97 -14.02 29.46
CA ALA A 832 -35.24 -14.34 30.11
C ALA A 832 -35.48 -13.58 31.44
N ASN A 833 -34.47 -12.87 31.97
CA ASN A 833 -34.61 -12.07 33.18
C ASN A 833 -35.36 -10.75 32.91
N ALA A 834 -36.40 -10.45 33.71
CA ALA A 834 -37.19 -9.23 33.62
C ALA A 834 -36.63 -8.03 34.43
N ASN A 835 -35.40 -8.11 34.96
CA ASN A 835 -34.78 -7.02 35.71
C ASN A 835 -34.37 -5.83 34.81
N GLY A 836 -34.42 -4.61 35.37
CA GLY A 836 -34.04 -3.36 34.72
C GLY A 836 -35.23 -2.45 34.38
N ASN A 837 -34.93 -1.29 33.79
CA ASN A 837 -35.90 -0.31 33.32
C ASN A 837 -36.66 -0.80 32.07
N ILE A 838 -37.67 -0.04 31.62
CA ILE A 838 -38.51 -0.42 30.47
C ILE A 838 -37.67 -0.66 29.21
N ALA A 839 -36.69 0.21 28.91
CA ALA A 839 -35.82 0.05 27.75
C ALA A 839 -35.00 -1.25 27.82
N SER A 840 -34.49 -1.59 29.01
CA SER A 840 -33.72 -2.82 29.24
C SER A 840 -34.60 -4.07 29.08
N LYS A 841 -35.83 -4.04 29.58
CA LYS A 841 -36.81 -5.13 29.40
C LYS A 841 -37.13 -5.34 27.92
N ALA A 842 -37.47 -4.26 27.21
CA ALA A 842 -37.75 -4.30 25.78
C ALA A 842 -36.57 -4.85 24.95
N HIS A 843 -35.35 -4.43 25.27
CA HIS A 843 -34.14 -4.96 24.65
C HIS A 843 -33.92 -6.45 24.94
N LYS A 844 -34.07 -6.88 26.20
CA LYS A 844 -33.95 -8.30 26.57
C LYS A 844 -35.00 -9.16 25.86
N ASP A 845 -36.23 -8.67 25.73
CA ASP A 845 -37.29 -9.32 24.96
C ASP A 845 -36.92 -9.43 23.47
N HIS A 846 -36.35 -8.38 22.87
CA HIS A 846 -35.88 -8.39 21.48
C HIS A 846 -34.75 -9.42 21.28
N VAL A 847 -33.73 -9.42 22.14
CA VAL A 847 -32.64 -10.40 22.10
C VAL A 847 -33.19 -11.82 22.23
N LYS A 848 -34.07 -12.05 23.22
CA LYS A 848 -34.69 -13.36 23.43
C LYS A 848 -35.46 -13.84 22.19
N LEU A 849 -36.30 -12.99 21.61
CA LEU A 849 -37.07 -13.32 20.41
C LEU A 849 -36.16 -13.65 19.23
N LEU A 850 -35.10 -12.85 19.00
CA LEU A 850 -34.14 -13.07 17.92
C LEU A 850 -33.42 -14.42 18.07
N VAL A 851 -33.00 -14.75 19.30
CA VAL A 851 -32.34 -16.03 19.61
C VAL A 851 -33.31 -17.20 19.47
N GLU A 852 -34.54 -17.10 19.99
CA GLU A 852 -35.54 -18.17 19.87
C GLU A 852 -35.93 -18.45 18.43
N ASN A 853 -36.08 -17.41 17.59
CA ASN A 853 -36.35 -17.58 16.16
C ASN A 853 -35.17 -18.27 15.47
N THR A 854 -33.93 -17.85 15.77
CA THR A 854 -32.72 -18.48 15.24
C THR A 854 -32.67 -19.97 15.61
N LEU A 855 -32.87 -20.32 16.88
CA LEU A 855 -32.84 -21.71 17.35
C LEU A 855 -33.96 -22.58 16.76
N LYS A 856 -35.09 -22.00 16.33
CA LYS A 856 -36.17 -22.73 15.62
C LYS A 856 -35.85 -22.98 14.15
N GLU A 857 -35.09 -22.10 13.52
CA GLU A 857 -34.77 -22.16 12.08
C GLU A 857 -33.53 -22.99 11.77
N VAL A 858 -32.62 -23.16 12.74
CA VAL A 858 -31.48 -24.09 12.63
C VAL A 858 -32.03 -25.52 12.61
N LYS A 859 -31.89 -26.20 11.46
CA LYS A 859 -32.34 -27.57 11.23
C LYS A 859 -31.26 -28.59 11.52
#